data_AF-A0AAR5PHL4-F1
#
_entry.id   AF-A0AAR5PHL4-F1
#
_cell.length_a   1.000
_cell.length_b   1.000
_cell.length_c   1.000
_cell.angle_alpha   90.00
_cell.angle_beta   90.00
_cell.angle_gamma   90.00
#
_symmetry.space_group_name_H-M   'P 1'
#
loop_
_entity.id
_entity.type
_entity.pdbx_description
1 polymer ?
#
loop_
_entity_poly.entity_id
_entity_poly.type
_entity_poly.pdbx_seq_one_letter_code
_entity_poly.pdbx_strand_id
1 'polypeptide(L)'
;MEFTKFSRDVDRFYKDISGNNTVEAIYKYGNIVWNFVNEKYINHMPFGKELKAVIFEIIAELKQLGDVPSIKYALDKFNEIMENVKFYYKYFEVEFRTHRFIKFVYRKLSEMTVTALEIENRQREAKTKFIYEPDDGIMILEEKLPMSWHGFNETPEFQEIPEIKVFYNVYNYLATSETSFWNFYYEYMPYTDPTELLPPFKGHSMLIGGKHYVTFDKKYYDFKGSCTYLLSTDFVDRNFTLLVSYDGNGDSNQLVLLINKTAVYIDLITDTITVDGSKALLLPLNIGSHFLYRENDIITLESESGIRLECNTKFQICIFEVSGWHYGRTTGLWGSYNNEPFDDLMTPNGSRINASYSRNLADFGDSWAVSEGCQTKAFPDLHSHRSPATEIEELCHEFFHSKISDLSNCFSRVPKDNFLQMCMNSSTTLEACRSAVAYIEMCHRENTPLNIPDSCIKCDLLNGTEIREGDFIRLHGNSVPRTADVVFIVEAKNCNKDLKNRKNFNTVIESINQELLQLNITNNRYAVVVFGGSGVFNAPRSIVLNSKTFTDYISVMDYLEFPVGNGNSDIYRAIIFANKLMFRPGASRNLVLLPCSQCDEDNMQHDYATVHQVLFESSASLHILLNNSFTVNSPDMKKKENRIPYGIDINKAYTKKDVKKLDGDQVLRNSISFSKSSLGCFSLALETNGTVFSSKYLEADKNAKKFAEVFAKRLAYSAVPRDCTDCECTSLQNGLSYIECTPCTYLRSNVESHNSNEEDELL
;
A
#
# COMPACT_ATOMS: atom_id res chain seq x y z
N MET A 1 -27.17 6.95 37.33
CA MET A 1 -26.13 7.55 38.20
C MET A 1 -25.67 8.80 37.48
N GLU A 2 -25.88 10.00 38.03
CA GLU A 2 -25.21 11.20 37.51
C GLU A 2 -23.72 11.08 37.83
N PHE A 3 -22.86 11.13 36.81
CA PHE A 3 -21.41 11.17 36.95
C PHE A 3 -21.04 12.47 37.67
N THR A 4 -21.03 12.43 39.00
CA THR A 4 -20.83 13.62 39.82
C THR A 4 -19.37 13.87 40.13
N LYS A 5 -18.49 12.85 40.04
CA LYS A 5 -17.03 12.96 40.16
C LYS A 5 -16.32 11.85 39.36
N PHE A 6 -15.87 12.18 38.15
CA PHE A 6 -15.22 11.24 37.20
C PHE A 6 -14.14 10.36 37.85
N SER A 7 -13.26 10.94 38.68
CA SER A 7 -12.22 10.22 39.41
C SER A 7 -12.77 9.10 40.32
N ARG A 8 -13.86 9.34 41.04
CA ARG A 8 -14.46 8.36 41.96
C ARG A 8 -15.19 7.25 41.22
N ASP A 9 -15.78 7.60 40.08
CA ASP A 9 -16.54 6.66 39.26
C ASP A 9 -15.60 5.73 38.45
N VAL A 10 -14.45 6.25 38.00
CA VAL A 10 -13.38 5.46 37.37
C VAL A 10 -12.71 4.52 38.37
N ASP A 11 -12.43 4.96 39.60
CA ASP A 11 -11.86 4.11 40.66
C ASP A 11 -12.84 2.99 41.09
N ARG A 12 -14.14 3.29 41.12
CA ARG A 12 -15.18 2.29 41.39
C ARG A 12 -15.31 1.26 40.26
N PHE A 13 -15.26 1.71 39.01
CA PHE A 13 -15.29 0.84 37.83
C PHE A 13 -14.07 -0.09 37.79
N TYR A 14 -12.87 0.45 38.04
CA TYR A 14 -11.64 -0.34 38.10
C TYR A 14 -11.70 -1.40 39.21
N LYS A 15 -12.15 -1.05 40.42
CA LYS A 15 -12.32 -2.01 41.53
C LYS A 15 -13.33 -3.11 41.23
N ASP A 16 -14.43 -2.77 40.56
CA ASP A 16 -15.45 -3.75 40.19
C ASP A 16 -14.96 -4.72 39.09
N ILE A 17 -14.14 -4.25 38.14
CA ILE A 17 -13.62 -5.08 37.04
C ILE A 17 -12.37 -5.87 37.43
N SER A 18 -11.51 -5.35 38.30
CA SER A 18 -10.31 -6.03 38.78
C SER A 18 -10.55 -7.03 39.92
N GLY A 19 -11.81 -7.21 40.32
CA GLY A 19 -12.23 -8.26 41.25
C GLY A 19 -12.38 -9.63 40.58
N ASN A 20 -12.57 -10.67 41.39
CA ASN A 20 -12.59 -12.09 40.97
C ASN A 20 -13.69 -12.51 39.95
N ASN A 21 -14.50 -11.59 39.43
CA ASN A 21 -15.63 -11.91 38.53
C ASN A 21 -15.83 -10.81 37.44
N THR A 22 -14.83 -10.68 36.55
CA THR A 22 -14.80 -9.77 35.40
C THR A 22 -16.07 -9.83 34.54
N VAL A 23 -16.58 -11.04 34.31
CA VAL A 23 -17.78 -11.28 33.48
C VAL A 23 -19.03 -10.65 34.09
N GLU A 24 -19.18 -10.73 35.40
CA GLU A 24 -20.32 -10.18 36.14
C GLU A 24 -20.28 -8.66 36.18
N ALA A 25 -19.07 -8.08 36.28
CA ALA A 25 -18.85 -6.64 36.19
C ALA A 25 -19.14 -6.11 34.78
N ILE A 26 -18.69 -6.79 33.72
CA ILE A 26 -19.00 -6.44 32.33
C ILE A 26 -20.51 -6.48 32.09
N TYR A 27 -21.20 -7.50 32.61
CA TYR A 27 -22.65 -7.61 32.51
C TYR A 27 -23.37 -6.46 33.23
N LYS A 28 -22.92 -6.12 34.44
CA LYS A 28 -23.44 -5.01 35.26
C LYS A 28 -23.29 -3.66 34.56
N TYR A 29 -22.11 -3.33 34.06
CA TYR A 29 -21.86 -2.05 33.38
C TYR A 29 -22.45 -2.01 31.97
N GLY A 30 -22.47 -3.12 31.24
CA GLY A 30 -23.18 -3.24 29.96
C GLY A 30 -24.68 -2.99 30.11
N ASN A 31 -25.29 -3.49 31.18
CA ASN A 31 -26.71 -3.25 31.47
C ASN A 31 -26.99 -1.78 31.87
N ILE A 32 -26.05 -1.11 32.53
CA ILE A 32 -26.14 0.33 32.84
C ILE A 32 -26.08 1.16 31.56
N VAL A 33 -25.15 0.85 30.65
CA VAL A 33 -25.03 1.52 29.34
C VAL A 33 -26.27 1.28 28.49
N TRP A 34 -26.78 0.05 28.48
CA TRP A 34 -28.02 -0.30 27.79
C TRP A 34 -29.22 0.49 28.30
N ASN A 35 -29.37 0.61 29.63
CA ASN A 35 -30.45 1.40 30.23
C ASN A 35 -30.32 2.89 29.92
N PHE A 36 -29.11 3.43 29.90
CA PHE A 36 -28.86 4.83 29.51
C PHE A 36 -29.25 5.10 28.05
N VAL A 37 -28.85 4.22 27.12
CA VAL A 37 -29.22 4.32 25.69
C VAL A 37 -30.74 4.19 25.50
N ASN A 38 -31.37 3.27 26.24
CA ASN A 38 -32.81 3.04 26.18
C ASN A 38 -33.61 4.24 26.73
N GLU A 39 -33.15 4.88 27.81
CA GLU A 39 -33.79 6.08 28.36
C GLU A 39 -33.59 7.33 27.50
N LYS A 40 -32.38 7.57 26.97
CA LYS A 40 -32.06 8.81 26.22
C LYS A 40 -32.44 8.79 24.74
N TYR A 41 -32.43 7.62 24.09
CA TYR A 41 -32.55 7.54 22.63
C TYR A 41 -33.81 6.81 22.18
N ILE A 42 -34.10 5.64 22.76
CA ILE A 42 -35.21 4.78 22.29
C ILE A 42 -36.59 5.34 22.66
N ASN A 43 -36.72 5.99 23.83
CA ASN A 43 -37.97 6.65 24.24
C ASN A 43 -38.30 7.92 23.44
N HIS A 44 -37.35 8.45 22.66
CA HIS A 44 -37.55 9.62 21.79
C HIS A 44 -37.74 9.27 20.30
N MET A 45 -37.67 8.00 19.93
CA MET A 45 -38.02 7.54 18.58
C MET A 45 -39.55 7.42 18.42
N PRO A 46 -40.13 7.86 17.28
CA PRO A 46 -41.58 7.95 17.08
C PRO A 46 -42.34 6.61 17.17
N PHE A 47 -41.64 5.46 17.11
CA PHE A 47 -42.21 4.11 17.24
C PHE A 47 -41.67 3.29 18.43
N GLY A 48 -41.00 3.92 19.40
CA GLY A 48 -40.28 3.21 20.48
C GLY A 48 -41.16 2.34 21.39
N LYS A 49 -42.45 2.69 21.54
CA LYS A 49 -43.42 1.87 22.31
C LYS A 49 -43.92 0.66 21.52
N GLU A 50 -44.13 0.80 20.21
CA GLU A 50 -44.54 -0.27 19.32
C GLU A 50 -43.40 -1.29 19.14
N LEU A 51 -42.17 -0.81 18.97
CA LEU A 51 -40.97 -1.65 18.92
C LEU A 51 -40.79 -2.48 20.20
N LYS A 52 -41.01 -1.88 21.38
CA LYS A 52 -40.96 -2.61 22.66
C LYS A 52 -42.05 -3.68 22.78
N ALA A 53 -43.27 -3.39 22.33
CA ALA A 53 -44.36 -4.35 22.35
C ALA A 53 -44.08 -5.55 21.43
N VAL A 54 -43.62 -5.28 20.19
CA VAL A 54 -43.24 -6.31 19.21
C VAL A 54 -42.06 -7.16 19.71
N ILE A 55 -41.05 -6.54 20.33
CA ILE A 55 -39.91 -7.27 20.92
C ILE A 55 -40.38 -8.17 22.08
N PHE A 56 -41.28 -7.68 22.95
CA PHE A 56 -41.81 -8.50 24.05
C PHE A 56 -42.68 -9.65 23.54
N GLU A 57 -43.44 -9.44 22.48
CA GLU A 57 -44.26 -10.46 21.81
C GLU A 57 -43.38 -11.52 21.13
N ILE A 58 -42.34 -11.09 20.40
CA ILE A 58 -41.32 -11.98 19.80
C ILE A 58 -40.57 -12.79 20.87
N ILE A 59 -40.20 -12.19 22.00
CA ILE A 59 -39.53 -12.88 23.12
C ILE A 59 -40.48 -13.88 23.80
N ALA A 60 -41.77 -13.57 23.89
CA ALA A 60 -42.78 -14.47 24.44
C ALA A 60 -43.06 -15.66 23.50
N GLU A 61 -43.12 -15.43 22.19
CA GLU A 61 -43.25 -16.50 21.18
C GLU A 61 -41.98 -17.36 21.07
N LEU A 62 -40.78 -16.76 21.14
CA LEU A 62 -39.50 -17.49 21.18
C LEU A 62 -39.38 -18.42 22.40
N LYS A 63 -40.01 -18.07 23.52
CA LYS A 63 -40.06 -18.93 24.71
C LYS A 63 -40.93 -20.18 24.52
N GLN A 64 -41.96 -20.11 23.69
CA GLN A 64 -42.80 -21.28 23.35
C GLN A 64 -42.13 -22.18 22.30
N LEU A 65 -41.23 -21.63 21.48
CA LEU A 65 -40.43 -22.36 20.49
C LEU A 65 -39.33 -23.24 21.10
N GLY A 66 -38.96 -23.04 22.37
CA GLY A 66 -37.91 -23.81 23.06
C GLY A 66 -38.20 -25.30 23.23
N ASP A 67 -39.45 -25.74 23.13
CA ASP A 67 -39.85 -27.14 23.28
C ASP A 67 -39.84 -27.94 21.96
N VAL A 68 -39.53 -27.28 20.83
CA VAL A 68 -39.42 -27.94 19.53
C VAL A 68 -38.09 -28.71 19.44
N PRO A 69 -38.08 -30.00 19.07
CA PRO A 69 -36.86 -30.82 19.03
C PRO A 69 -35.71 -30.21 18.20
N SER A 70 -36.05 -29.53 17.10
CA SER A 70 -35.11 -28.82 16.22
C SER A 70 -34.41 -27.65 16.91
N ILE A 71 -35.12 -26.95 17.79
CA ILE A 71 -34.60 -25.80 18.53
C ILE A 71 -33.79 -26.27 19.73
N LYS A 72 -34.16 -27.40 20.35
CA LYS A 72 -33.34 -28.05 21.35
C LYS A 72 -31.99 -28.51 20.79
N TYR A 73 -31.97 -29.09 19.58
CA TYR A 73 -30.72 -29.39 18.88
C TYR A 73 -29.89 -28.14 18.57
N ALA A 74 -30.53 -27.05 18.13
CA ALA A 74 -29.84 -25.78 17.90
C ALA A 74 -29.26 -25.18 19.20
N LEU A 75 -29.99 -25.28 20.32
CA LEU A 75 -29.52 -24.86 21.64
C LEU A 75 -28.38 -25.74 22.15
N ASP A 76 -28.44 -27.05 21.93
CA ASP A 76 -27.36 -27.97 22.31
C ASP A 76 -26.10 -27.71 21.47
N LYS A 77 -26.25 -27.46 20.16
CA LYS A 77 -25.13 -27.04 19.30
C LYS A 77 -24.59 -25.66 19.66
N PHE A 78 -25.45 -24.75 20.06
CA PHE A 78 -25.03 -23.44 20.57
C PHE A 78 -24.24 -23.58 21.87
N ASN A 79 -24.67 -24.45 22.79
CA ASN A 79 -23.95 -24.74 24.02
C ASN A 79 -22.58 -25.39 23.76
N GLU A 80 -22.49 -26.30 22.78
CA GLU A 80 -21.22 -26.89 22.33
C GLU A 80 -20.27 -25.82 21.75
N ILE A 81 -20.80 -24.90 20.93
CA ILE A 81 -20.05 -23.74 20.42
C ILE A 81 -19.58 -22.86 21.59
N MET A 82 -20.43 -22.60 22.59
CA MET A 82 -20.07 -21.79 23.76
C MET A 82 -18.98 -22.43 24.62
N GLU A 83 -18.96 -23.75 24.75
CA GLU A 83 -17.86 -24.47 25.42
C GLU A 83 -16.55 -24.39 24.61
N ASN A 84 -16.61 -24.49 23.28
CA ASN A 84 -15.44 -24.25 22.43
C ASN A 84 -14.93 -22.80 22.55
N VAL A 85 -15.83 -21.82 22.59
CA VAL A 85 -15.47 -20.40 22.81
C VAL A 85 -14.83 -20.20 24.19
N LYS A 86 -15.34 -20.84 25.25
CA LYS A 86 -14.69 -20.83 26.58
C LYS A 86 -13.32 -21.47 26.56
N PHE A 87 -13.15 -22.56 25.82
CA PHE A 87 -11.86 -23.21 25.65
C PHE A 87 -10.87 -22.25 24.99
N TYR A 88 -11.24 -21.60 23.89
CA TYR A 88 -10.39 -20.60 23.23
C TYR A 88 -10.12 -19.38 24.13
N TYR A 89 -11.12 -18.87 24.85
CA TYR A 89 -10.96 -17.77 25.81
C TYR A 89 -9.89 -18.08 26.88
N LYS A 90 -9.85 -19.33 27.36
CA LYS A 90 -8.83 -19.81 28.30
C LYS A 90 -7.48 -20.07 27.62
N TYR A 91 -7.48 -20.73 26.47
CA TYR A 91 -6.29 -21.09 25.71
C TYR A 91 -5.46 -19.87 25.31
N PHE A 92 -6.13 -18.78 24.93
CA PHE A 92 -5.48 -17.53 24.53
C PHE A 92 -5.28 -16.52 25.67
N GLU A 93 -5.50 -16.92 26.93
CA GLU A 93 -5.27 -16.10 28.12
C GLU A 93 -5.91 -14.70 28.06
N VAL A 94 -7.11 -14.60 27.45
CA VAL A 94 -7.77 -13.31 27.18
C VAL A 94 -7.98 -12.50 28.46
N GLU A 95 -8.23 -13.18 29.59
CA GLU A 95 -8.36 -12.59 30.93
C GLU A 95 -7.09 -11.88 31.41
N PHE A 96 -5.92 -12.46 31.19
CA PHE A 96 -4.65 -11.88 31.59
C PHE A 96 -4.33 -10.63 30.76
N ARG A 97 -4.57 -10.71 29.44
CA ARG A 97 -4.35 -9.58 28.52
C ARG A 97 -5.29 -8.41 28.82
N THR A 98 -6.58 -8.68 29.07
CA THR A 98 -7.54 -7.65 29.48
C THR A 98 -7.19 -7.02 30.82
N HIS A 99 -6.78 -7.80 31.83
CA HIS A 99 -6.30 -7.25 33.11
C HIS A 99 -5.11 -6.30 32.94
N ARG A 100 -4.15 -6.66 32.09
CA ARG A 100 -2.98 -5.82 31.79
C ARG A 100 -3.40 -4.51 31.13
N PHE A 101 -4.30 -4.57 30.16
CA PHE A 101 -4.85 -3.40 29.47
C PHE A 101 -5.64 -2.47 30.42
N ILE A 102 -6.53 -3.02 31.24
CA ILE A 102 -7.34 -2.25 32.19
C ILE A 102 -6.47 -1.58 33.26
N LYS A 103 -5.48 -2.30 33.81
CA LYS A 103 -4.53 -1.76 34.80
C LYS A 103 -3.67 -0.65 34.19
N PHE A 104 -3.32 -0.79 32.92
CA PHE A 104 -2.61 0.24 32.17
C PHE A 104 -3.48 1.50 31.95
N VAL A 105 -4.70 1.33 31.45
CA VAL A 105 -5.66 2.43 31.21
C VAL A 105 -5.99 3.16 32.50
N TYR A 106 -6.18 2.42 33.60
CA TYR A 106 -6.40 3.00 34.93
C TYR A 106 -5.23 3.88 35.38
N ARG A 107 -3.99 3.38 35.25
CA ARG A 107 -2.78 4.15 35.61
C ARG A 107 -2.74 5.47 34.81
N LYS A 108 -3.01 5.43 33.51
CA LYS A 108 -2.98 6.63 32.65
C LYS A 108 -4.15 7.60 32.86
N LEU A 109 -5.36 7.10 33.10
CA LEU A 109 -6.50 7.96 33.42
C LEU A 109 -6.36 8.63 34.80
N SER A 110 -5.72 7.94 35.75
CA SER A 110 -5.46 8.52 37.09
C SER A 110 -4.46 9.69 37.04
N GLU A 111 -3.54 9.70 36.07
CA GLU A 111 -2.58 10.77 35.85
C GLU A 111 -3.23 12.03 35.22
N MET A 112 -4.38 11.90 34.54
CA MET A 112 -5.09 12.99 33.85
C MET A 112 -6.16 13.72 34.68
N THR A 113 -6.16 13.57 36.01
CA THR A 113 -7.22 14.18 36.84
C THR A 113 -7.10 15.69 36.90
N VAL A 114 -8.05 16.36 36.22
CA VAL A 114 -8.21 17.81 36.15
C VAL A 114 -8.54 18.39 37.54
N THR A 115 -7.87 19.47 37.93
CA THR A 115 -8.06 20.12 39.24
C THR A 115 -9.36 20.94 39.26
N ALA A 116 -9.95 21.14 40.46
CA ALA A 116 -11.21 21.88 40.62
C ALA A 116 -11.17 23.31 40.04
N LEU A 117 -9.98 23.91 39.95
CA LEU A 117 -9.72 25.24 39.37
C LEU A 117 -9.93 25.27 37.85
N GLU A 118 -9.63 24.18 37.15
CA GLU A 118 -9.80 24.06 35.69
C GLU A 118 -11.27 23.88 35.27
N ILE A 119 -12.12 23.37 36.18
CA ILE A 119 -13.58 23.27 35.97
C ILE A 119 -14.23 24.66 36.09
N GLU A 120 -13.74 25.51 36.99
CA GLU A 120 -14.21 26.89 37.16
C GLU A 120 -13.88 27.76 35.93
N ASN A 121 -12.69 27.61 35.36
CA ASN A 121 -12.31 28.32 34.13
C ASN A 121 -13.13 27.89 32.90
N ARG A 122 -13.54 26.62 32.83
CA ARG A 122 -14.39 26.09 31.74
C ARG A 122 -15.81 26.65 31.72
N GLN A 123 -16.27 27.24 32.83
CA GLN A 123 -17.60 27.84 32.95
C GLN A 123 -17.59 29.38 32.81
N ARG A 124 -16.46 29.99 32.46
CA ARG A 124 -16.42 31.40 32.05
C ARG A 124 -16.99 31.55 30.64
N GLU A 125 -18.31 31.54 30.50
CA GLU A 125 -18.94 31.98 29.25
C GLU A 125 -18.64 33.47 29.04
N ALA A 126 -17.93 33.79 27.97
CA ALA A 126 -17.71 35.17 27.54
C ALA A 126 -19.06 35.80 27.17
N LYS A 127 -19.53 36.75 27.98
CA LYS A 127 -20.72 37.56 27.67
C LYS A 127 -20.27 38.96 27.32
N THR A 128 -20.48 39.36 26.07
CA THR A 128 -20.24 40.71 25.59
C THR A 128 -21.30 41.64 26.18
N LYS A 129 -20.85 42.69 26.89
CA LYS A 129 -21.74 43.72 27.42
C LYS A 129 -21.63 44.94 26.54
N PHE A 130 -22.70 45.23 25.82
CA PHE A 130 -22.82 46.42 24.97
C PHE A 130 -23.81 47.39 25.63
N ILE A 131 -23.32 48.55 26.04
CA ILE A 131 -24.15 49.67 26.52
C ILE A 131 -24.07 50.78 25.48
N TYR A 132 -25.24 51.21 25.01
CA TYR A 132 -25.38 52.32 24.07
C TYR A 132 -26.40 53.32 24.61
N GLU A 133 -25.90 54.45 25.10
CA GLU A 133 -26.69 55.55 25.67
C GLU A 133 -26.43 56.81 24.84
N PRO A 134 -27.21 57.03 23.77
CA PRO A 134 -26.94 58.07 22.77
C PRO A 134 -27.19 59.49 23.30
N ASP A 135 -28.07 59.66 24.29
CA ASP A 135 -28.39 60.97 24.87
C ASP A 135 -27.20 61.56 25.67
N ASP A 136 -26.38 60.68 26.25
CA ASP A 136 -25.15 61.04 26.96
C ASP A 136 -23.89 60.92 26.08
N GLY A 137 -24.04 60.47 24.82
CA GLY A 137 -22.95 60.27 23.87
C GLY A 137 -22.00 59.12 24.21
N ILE A 138 -22.44 58.15 25.02
CA ILE A 138 -21.60 57.07 25.54
C ILE A 138 -21.88 55.76 24.79
N MET A 139 -20.81 55.14 24.27
CA MET A 139 -20.81 53.77 23.77
C MET A 139 -19.74 52.98 24.52
N ILE A 140 -20.15 51.91 25.21
CA ILE A 140 -19.24 51.04 25.95
C ILE A 140 -19.45 49.60 25.48
N LEU A 141 -18.39 49.03 24.92
CA LEU A 141 -18.28 47.61 24.60
C LEU A 141 -17.29 46.98 25.59
N GLU A 142 -17.78 46.08 26.44
CA GLU A 142 -16.93 45.26 27.31
C GLU A 142 -16.98 43.82 26.78
N GLU A 143 -15.89 43.40 26.11
CA GLU A 143 -15.68 42.05 25.63
C GLU A 143 -14.65 41.35 26.53
N LYS A 144 -15.05 40.25 27.16
CA LYS A 144 -14.15 39.45 27.99
C LYS A 144 -13.45 38.41 27.13
N LEU A 145 -12.14 38.56 26.97
CA LEU A 145 -11.31 37.59 26.26
C LEU A 145 -11.23 36.26 27.03
N PRO A 146 -11.09 35.11 26.34
CA PRO A 146 -10.94 33.79 26.96
C PRO A 146 -9.55 33.56 27.57
N MET A 147 -8.68 34.57 27.55
CA MET A 147 -7.31 34.57 28.05
C MET A 147 -7.03 35.88 28.77
N SER A 148 -6.00 35.91 29.61
CA SER A 148 -5.54 37.16 30.19
C SER A 148 -4.80 37.99 29.12
N TRP A 149 -5.01 39.30 29.14
CA TRP A 149 -4.26 40.23 28.30
C TRP A 149 -3.70 41.34 29.18
N HIS A 150 -2.40 41.27 29.45
CA HIS A 150 -1.74 42.13 30.42
C HIS A 150 -1.46 43.55 29.91
N GLY A 151 -1.45 43.76 28.58
CA GLY A 151 -1.35 45.07 27.96
C GLY A 151 -1.56 45.03 26.45
N PHE A 152 -2.18 46.08 25.88
CA PHE A 152 -2.49 46.20 24.45
C PHE A 152 -1.26 46.23 23.52
N ASN A 153 -0.08 46.48 24.07
CA ASN A 153 1.21 46.48 23.39
C ASN A 153 1.86 45.09 23.31
N GLU A 154 1.30 44.09 23.99
CA GLU A 154 1.81 42.73 24.04
C GLU A 154 0.83 41.78 23.35
N THR A 155 1.34 40.73 22.69
CA THR A 155 0.47 39.69 22.14
C THR A 155 -0.17 38.89 23.28
N PRO A 156 -1.49 38.64 23.26
CA PRO A 156 -2.16 37.83 24.27
C PRO A 156 -1.49 36.47 24.46
N GLU A 157 -1.40 36.00 25.70
CA GLU A 157 -0.78 34.71 26.01
C GLU A 157 -1.74 33.55 25.69
N PHE A 158 -1.77 33.14 24.41
CA PHE A 158 -2.63 32.03 23.94
C PHE A 158 -2.39 30.71 24.69
N GLN A 159 -1.23 30.55 25.33
CA GLN A 159 -0.88 29.38 26.16
C GLN A 159 -1.73 29.26 27.43
N GLU A 160 -2.38 30.34 27.86
CA GLU A 160 -3.26 30.34 29.04
C GLU A 160 -4.68 29.90 28.75
N ILE A 161 -5.07 29.81 27.47
CA ILE A 161 -6.38 29.33 27.05
C ILE A 161 -6.53 27.89 27.55
N PRO A 162 -7.59 27.54 28.32
CA PRO A 162 -7.73 26.22 28.93
C PRO A 162 -7.57 25.05 27.95
N GLU A 163 -8.12 25.18 26.75
CA GLU A 163 -8.02 24.20 25.67
C GLU A 163 -6.57 24.04 25.18
N ILE A 164 -5.87 25.15 24.94
CA ILE A 164 -4.48 25.16 24.44
C ILE A 164 -3.51 24.72 25.55
N LYS A 165 -3.77 25.08 26.80
CA LYS A 165 -2.98 24.69 27.98
C LYS A 165 -3.02 23.19 28.21
N VAL A 166 -4.16 22.54 27.99
CA VAL A 166 -4.27 21.07 28.03
C VAL A 166 -3.38 20.45 26.95
N PHE A 167 -3.42 20.95 25.72
CA PHE A 167 -2.53 20.50 24.65
C PHE A 167 -1.05 20.72 25.00
N TYR A 168 -0.69 21.88 25.54
CA TYR A 168 0.68 22.21 25.93
C TYR A 168 1.20 21.37 27.09
N ASN A 169 0.35 21.07 28.09
CA ASN A 169 0.69 20.18 29.20
C ASN A 169 0.87 18.73 28.74
N VAL A 170 0.01 18.24 27.85
CA VAL A 170 0.16 16.90 27.23
C VAL A 170 1.43 16.84 26.39
N TYR A 171 1.69 17.88 25.58
CA TYR A 171 2.90 18.00 24.78
C TYR A 171 4.16 18.00 25.66
N ASN A 172 4.21 18.82 26.72
CA ASN A 172 5.36 18.88 27.62
C ASN A 172 5.54 17.60 28.44
N TYR A 173 4.45 16.92 28.84
CA TYR A 173 4.52 15.61 29.48
C TYR A 173 5.11 14.55 28.53
N LEU A 174 4.69 14.55 27.26
CA LEU A 174 5.25 13.66 26.24
C LEU A 174 6.70 14.02 25.91
N ALA A 175 7.04 15.31 25.81
CA ALA A 175 8.38 15.81 25.54
C ALA A 175 9.38 15.58 26.68
N THR A 176 8.91 15.40 27.92
CA THR A 176 9.74 15.07 29.10
C THR A 176 9.82 13.57 29.39
N SER A 177 9.03 12.75 28.70
CA SER A 177 9.13 11.29 28.74
C SER A 177 10.16 10.79 27.72
N GLU A 178 10.82 9.66 27.97
CA GLU A 178 11.69 9.02 26.95
C GLU A 178 10.91 8.48 25.73
N THR A 179 9.57 8.62 25.74
CA THR A 179 8.66 8.13 24.70
C THR A 179 8.08 9.27 23.90
N SER A 180 8.33 9.30 22.58
CA SER A 180 7.69 10.25 21.68
C SER A 180 6.16 10.03 21.64
N PHE A 181 5.41 11.04 21.19
CA PHE A 181 3.97 10.87 20.89
C PHE A 181 3.74 9.68 19.96
N TRP A 182 4.59 9.49 18.94
CA TRP A 182 4.50 8.37 18.01
C TRP A 182 4.76 7.02 18.68
N ASN A 183 5.71 6.94 19.62
CA ASN A 183 5.91 5.74 20.44
C ASN A 183 4.62 5.42 21.22
N PHE A 184 3.99 6.44 21.81
CA PHE A 184 2.69 6.30 22.47
C PHE A 184 1.53 6.05 21.50
N TYR A 185 1.62 6.38 20.22
CA TYR A 185 0.56 6.04 19.27
C TYR A 185 0.68 4.56 18.87
N TYR A 186 1.87 4.16 18.40
CA TYR A 186 2.14 2.81 17.89
C TYR A 186 2.16 1.74 18.98
N GLU A 187 2.47 2.09 20.23
CA GLU A 187 2.37 1.14 21.34
C GLU A 187 0.92 0.69 21.60
N TYR A 188 -0.07 1.56 21.32
CA TYR A 188 -1.47 1.34 21.73
C TYR A 188 -2.43 1.09 20.58
N MET A 189 -2.16 1.62 19.38
CA MET A 189 -2.97 1.40 18.17
C MET A 189 -3.27 -0.09 17.90
N PRO A 190 -2.33 -1.04 18.05
CA PRO A 190 -2.60 -2.46 17.76
C PRO A 190 -3.67 -3.09 18.66
N TYR A 191 -3.87 -2.55 19.88
CA TYR A 191 -4.92 -3.03 20.78
C TYR A 191 -6.32 -2.52 20.41
N THR A 192 -6.41 -1.62 19.42
CA THR A 192 -7.69 -1.10 18.92
C THR A 192 -8.24 -1.90 17.74
N ASP A 193 -7.40 -2.70 17.05
CA ASP A 193 -7.84 -3.58 15.97
C ASP A 193 -8.30 -4.94 16.54
N PRO A 194 -9.59 -5.29 16.42
CA PRO A 194 -10.10 -6.57 16.90
C PRO A 194 -9.45 -7.79 16.26
N THR A 195 -8.92 -7.67 15.04
CA THR A 195 -8.29 -8.77 14.28
C THR A 195 -6.87 -9.09 14.75
N GLU A 196 -6.19 -8.11 15.35
CA GLU A 196 -4.91 -8.28 16.04
C GLU A 196 -5.10 -8.61 17.53
N LEU A 197 -6.30 -8.33 18.07
CA LEU A 197 -6.65 -8.60 19.46
C LEU A 197 -7.20 -10.01 19.68
N LEU A 198 -7.94 -10.54 18.71
CA LEU A 198 -8.60 -11.85 18.81
C LEU A 198 -8.02 -12.85 17.77
N PRO A 199 -7.64 -14.05 18.23
CA PRO A 199 -7.10 -15.09 17.36
C PRO A 199 -8.16 -15.65 16.40
N PRO A 200 -7.74 -16.27 15.28
CA PRO A 200 -6.35 -16.65 14.99
C PRO A 200 -5.56 -15.55 14.26
N PHE A 201 -4.42 -15.15 14.83
CA PHE A 201 -3.53 -14.09 14.31
C PHE A 201 -2.78 -14.54 13.06
N LYS A 202 -2.21 -13.65 12.25
CA LYS A 202 -1.32 -14.08 11.15
C LYS A 202 0.05 -14.47 11.69
N GLY A 203 0.69 -15.47 11.07
CA GLY A 203 2.08 -15.84 11.34
C GLY A 203 2.97 -15.27 10.25
N HIS A 204 4.14 -14.76 10.62
CA HIS A 204 5.15 -14.30 9.65
C HIS A 204 6.54 -14.77 10.03
N SER A 205 7.30 -15.21 9.04
CA SER A 205 8.71 -15.59 9.17
C SER A 205 9.54 -14.89 8.10
N MET A 206 10.85 -14.79 8.33
CA MET A 206 11.75 -14.05 7.44
C MET A 206 13.05 -14.81 7.17
N LEU A 207 13.53 -14.70 5.93
CA LEU A 207 14.86 -15.11 5.50
C LEU A 207 15.59 -13.88 4.95
N ILE A 208 16.74 -13.52 5.55
CA ILE A 208 17.49 -12.31 5.21
C ILE A 208 18.89 -12.69 4.75
N GLY A 209 19.27 -12.25 3.54
CA GLY A 209 20.57 -12.57 2.93
C GLY A 209 20.83 -14.08 2.80
N GLY A 210 19.75 -14.87 2.86
CA GLY A 210 19.69 -16.33 2.95
C GLY A 210 20.55 -17.01 4.01
N LYS A 211 20.94 -16.29 5.07
CA LYS A 211 21.66 -16.86 6.22
C LYS A 211 21.09 -16.50 7.58
N HIS A 212 20.29 -15.44 7.65
CA HIS A 212 19.66 -14.99 8.89
C HIS A 212 18.18 -15.36 8.86
N TYR A 213 17.72 -16.04 9.91
CA TYR A 213 16.39 -16.60 10.00
C TYR A 213 15.64 -15.93 11.14
N VAL A 214 14.38 -15.54 10.87
CA VAL A 214 13.39 -15.17 11.87
C VAL A 214 12.23 -16.15 11.75
N THR A 215 12.01 -16.95 12.79
CA THR A 215 10.90 -17.93 12.84
C THR A 215 9.55 -17.24 13.01
N PHE A 216 8.46 -18.01 12.91
CA PHE A 216 7.12 -17.50 13.18
C PHE A 216 6.96 -16.96 14.60
N ASP A 217 7.68 -17.54 15.56
CA ASP A 217 7.65 -17.16 16.97
C ASP A 217 8.81 -16.21 17.32
N LYS A 218 9.31 -15.47 16.32
CA LYS A 218 10.27 -14.36 16.46
C LYS A 218 11.65 -14.79 16.96
N LYS A 219 11.99 -16.08 16.90
CA LYS A 219 13.32 -16.57 17.21
C LYS A 219 14.28 -16.22 16.07
N TYR A 220 15.33 -15.49 16.41
CA TYR A 220 16.44 -15.21 15.49
C TYR A 220 17.55 -16.24 15.64
N TYR A 221 18.09 -16.71 14.51
CA TYR A 221 19.35 -17.47 14.47
C TYR A 221 20.01 -17.38 13.09
N ASP A 222 21.30 -17.67 13.06
CA ASP A 222 22.09 -17.70 11.83
C ASP A 222 22.35 -19.14 11.41
N PHE A 223 22.01 -19.48 10.16
CA PHE A 223 22.26 -20.77 9.58
C PHE A 223 22.58 -20.64 8.09
N LYS A 224 23.58 -21.37 7.62
CA LYS A 224 23.89 -21.45 6.21
C LYS A 224 24.31 -22.87 5.90
N GLY A 225 23.51 -23.52 5.07
CA GLY A 225 23.73 -24.91 4.68
C GLY A 225 24.50 -25.04 3.37
N SER A 226 24.58 -26.28 2.88
CA SER A 226 25.20 -26.63 1.59
C SER A 226 24.30 -27.51 0.71
N CYS A 227 23.02 -27.64 1.07
CA CYS A 227 22.04 -28.52 0.45
C CYS A 227 20.66 -27.83 0.36
N THR A 228 19.61 -28.62 0.12
CA THR A 228 18.22 -28.17 0.20
C THR A 228 17.61 -28.53 1.56
N TYR A 229 16.99 -27.56 2.23
CA TYR A 229 16.41 -27.68 3.56
C TYR A 229 14.95 -27.25 3.59
N LEU A 230 14.17 -27.86 4.49
CA LEU A 230 12.77 -27.53 4.71
C LEU A 230 12.63 -26.25 5.56
N LEU A 231 12.12 -25.17 4.97
CA LEU A 231 11.81 -23.94 5.71
C LEU A 231 10.52 -24.09 6.52
N SER A 232 9.44 -24.45 5.84
CA SER A 232 8.14 -24.64 6.46
C SER A 232 7.21 -25.49 5.58
N THR A 233 6.39 -26.33 6.18
CA THR A 233 5.28 -27.02 5.51
C THR A 233 4.07 -27.14 6.42
N ASP A 234 2.88 -27.11 5.84
CA ASP A 234 1.64 -27.53 6.51
C ASP A 234 1.59 -29.06 6.58
N PHE A 235 1.94 -29.63 7.73
CA PHE A 235 2.00 -31.08 7.88
C PHE A 235 0.62 -31.74 8.01
N VAL A 236 -0.45 -30.95 8.17
CA VAL A 236 -1.83 -31.45 8.34
C VAL A 236 -2.49 -31.61 6.97
N ASP A 237 -2.67 -30.52 6.23
CA ASP A 237 -3.40 -30.52 4.96
C ASP A 237 -2.47 -30.53 3.74
N ARG A 238 -1.16 -30.32 3.93
CA ARG A 238 -0.16 -30.22 2.85
C ARG A 238 -0.47 -29.12 1.84
N ASN A 239 -1.00 -28.00 2.34
CA ASN A 239 -1.34 -26.83 1.52
C ASN A 239 -0.11 -26.19 0.85
N PHE A 240 1.05 -26.22 1.53
CA PHE A 240 2.31 -25.72 0.99
C PHE A 240 3.51 -26.49 1.53
N THR A 241 4.62 -26.45 0.79
CA THR A 241 5.95 -26.80 1.27
C THR A 241 6.93 -25.77 0.72
N LEU A 242 7.63 -25.07 1.60
CA LEU A 242 8.66 -24.10 1.25
C LEU A 242 10.03 -24.65 1.63
N LEU A 243 10.96 -24.59 0.70
CA LEU A 243 12.34 -25.04 0.84
C LEU A 243 13.31 -23.89 0.54
N VAL A 244 14.52 -24.02 1.08
CA VAL A 244 15.68 -23.20 0.69
C VAL A 244 16.77 -24.13 0.17
N SER A 245 17.36 -23.79 -0.97
CA SER A 245 18.45 -24.53 -1.59
C SER A 245 19.71 -23.68 -1.65
N TYR A 246 20.80 -24.26 -1.14
CA TYR A 246 22.13 -23.68 -1.18
C TYR A 246 22.97 -24.35 -2.26
N ASP A 247 23.75 -23.58 -3.03
CA ASP A 247 24.84 -24.19 -3.80
C ASP A 247 26.00 -24.60 -2.88
N GLY A 248 26.84 -25.53 -3.33
CA GLY A 248 27.94 -26.07 -2.53
C GLY A 248 29.02 -25.05 -2.12
N ASN A 249 28.97 -23.82 -2.65
CA ASN A 249 29.83 -22.70 -2.27
C ASN A 249 29.16 -21.78 -1.23
N GLY A 250 27.85 -21.95 -1.00
CA GLY A 250 27.03 -21.09 -0.17
C GLY A 250 26.74 -19.73 -0.81
N ASP A 251 26.99 -19.57 -2.10
CA ASP A 251 26.88 -18.28 -2.79
C ASP A 251 25.55 -18.12 -3.52
N SER A 252 24.62 -19.08 -3.39
CA SER A 252 23.22 -18.94 -3.81
C SER A 252 22.21 -19.49 -2.81
N ASN A 253 21.10 -18.76 -2.65
CA ASN A 253 19.97 -19.11 -1.79
C ASN A 253 18.69 -19.09 -2.66
N GLN A 254 18.35 -20.23 -3.24
CA GLN A 254 17.15 -20.37 -4.06
C GLN A 254 15.99 -20.83 -3.18
N LEU A 255 14.89 -20.08 -3.18
CA LEU A 255 13.65 -20.53 -2.56
C LEU A 255 12.87 -21.43 -3.52
N VAL A 256 12.31 -22.51 -3.00
CA VAL A 256 11.46 -23.42 -3.76
C VAL A 256 10.14 -23.58 -3.03
N LEU A 257 9.06 -23.11 -3.65
CA LEU A 257 7.71 -23.25 -3.12
C LEU A 257 6.94 -24.29 -3.93
N LEU A 258 6.49 -25.34 -3.24
CA LEU A 258 5.70 -26.42 -3.80
C LEU A 258 4.23 -26.21 -3.43
N ILE A 259 3.39 -26.02 -4.45
CA ILE A 259 1.93 -25.82 -4.30
C ILE A 259 1.23 -26.63 -5.39
N ASN A 260 0.24 -27.45 -5.03
CA ASN A 260 -0.60 -28.19 -5.99
C ASN A 260 0.19 -28.96 -7.08
N LYS A 261 1.34 -29.54 -6.72
CA LYS A 261 2.29 -30.25 -7.62
C LYS A 261 3.09 -29.36 -8.58
N THR A 262 2.94 -28.04 -8.51
CA THR A 262 3.78 -27.08 -9.21
C THR A 262 4.89 -26.61 -8.29
N ALA A 263 6.11 -26.53 -8.83
CA ALA A 263 7.28 -26.01 -8.14
C ALA A 263 7.64 -24.62 -8.69
N VAL A 264 7.64 -23.62 -7.81
CA VAL A 264 8.08 -22.26 -8.11
C VAL A 264 9.46 -22.06 -7.48
N TYR A 265 10.45 -21.73 -8.31
CA TYR A 265 11.82 -21.46 -7.90
C TYR A 265 12.07 -19.95 -8.01
N ILE A 266 12.55 -19.34 -6.93
CA ILE A 266 12.91 -17.93 -6.87
C ILE A 266 14.38 -17.85 -6.47
N ASP A 267 15.22 -17.36 -7.37
CA ASP A 267 16.63 -17.08 -7.09
C ASP A 267 16.82 -15.58 -6.93
N LEU A 268 17.11 -15.16 -5.69
CA LEU A 268 17.27 -13.75 -5.32
C LEU A 268 18.60 -13.14 -5.76
N ILE A 269 19.55 -13.96 -6.22
CA ILE A 269 20.88 -13.50 -6.62
C ILE A 269 20.92 -13.30 -8.13
N THR A 270 20.42 -14.28 -8.88
CA THR A 270 20.30 -14.14 -10.33
C THR A 270 19.07 -13.34 -10.74
N ASP A 271 18.19 -13.02 -9.78
CA ASP A 271 16.91 -12.35 -10.00
C ASP A 271 16.03 -13.09 -11.03
N THR A 272 15.97 -14.42 -10.90
CA THR A 272 15.24 -15.29 -11.83
C THR A 272 14.14 -16.07 -11.13
N ILE A 273 13.04 -16.27 -11.87
CA ILE A 273 11.89 -17.05 -11.45
C ILE A 273 11.69 -18.16 -12.46
N THR A 274 11.56 -19.40 -12.01
CA THR A 274 11.20 -20.53 -12.88
C THR A 274 10.04 -21.30 -12.29
N VAL A 275 9.14 -21.78 -13.14
CA VAL A 275 7.98 -22.59 -12.75
C VAL A 275 8.06 -23.90 -13.53
N ASP A 276 8.11 -25.02 -12.83
CA ASP A 276 8.26 -26.37 -13.40
C ASP A 276 9.38 -26.47 -14.46
N GLY A 277 10.50 -25.76 -14.24
CA GLY A 277 11.68 -25.75 -15.12
C GLY A 277 11.62 -24.79 -16.31
N SER A 278 10.54 -24.02 -16.48
CA SER A 278 10.43 -23.00 -17.54
C SER A 278 11.20 -21.73 -17.16
N LYS A 279 12.23 -21.38 -17.95
CA LYS A 279 13.11 -20.22 -17.69
C LYS A 279 12.60 -18.87 -18.19
N ALA A 280 11.82 -18.85 -19.28
CA ALA A 280 11.29 -17.63 -19.87
C ALA A 280 9.84 -17.42 -19.41
N LEU A 281 9.68 -16.86 -18.22
CA LEU A 281 8.37 -16.71 -17.58
C LEU A 281 7.79 -15.32 -17.84
N LEU A 282 6.56 -15.30 -18.36
CA LEU A 282 5.72 -14.12 -18.44
C LEU A 282 4.93 -14.01 -17.13
N LEU A 283 5.08 -12.91 -16.41
CA LEU A 283 4.32 -12.59 -15.21
C LEU A 283 3.35 -11.43 -15.48
N PRO A 284 2.21 -11.38 -14.78
CA PRO A 284 1.79 -12.28 -13.71
C PRO A 284 1.19 -13.60 -14.21
N LEU A 285 1.18 -14.63 -13.37
CA LEU A 285 0.71 -15.98 -13.65
C LEU A 285 -0.23 -16.49 -12.54
N ASN A 286 -1.29 -17.20 -12.95
CA ASN A 286 -2.15 -17.95 -12.03
C ASN A 286 -1.66 -19.41 -11.91
N ILE A 287 -1.41 -19.89 -10.70
CA ILE A 287 -1.05 -21.28 -10.38
C ILE A 287 -2.18 -21.88 -9.52
N GLY A 288 -3.20 -22.42 -10.18
CA GLY A 288 -4.44 -22.80 -9.50
C GLY A 288 -5.11 -21.57 -8.87
N SER A 289 -5.28 -21.58 -7.54
CA SER A 289 -5.79 -20.46 -6.73
C SER A 289 -4.71 -19.49 -6.21
N HIS A 290 -3.46 -19.64 -6.67
CA HIS A 290 -2.34 -18.81 -6.24
C HIS A 290 -1.97 -17.83 -7.36
N PHE A 291 -1.58 -16.62 -6.99
CA PHE A 291 -1.20 -15.55 -7.90
C PHE A 291 0.29 -15.27 -7.72
N LEU A 292 1.05 -15.44 -8.79
CA LEU A 292 2.48 -15.10 -8.85
C LEU A 292 2.64 -13.86 -9.71
N TYR A 293 3.20 -12.79 -9.15
CA TYR A 293 3.42 -11.55 -9.88
C TYR A 293 4.66 -10.83 -9.37
N ARG A 294 5.13 -9.86 -10.16
CA ARG A 294 6.27 -9.02 -9.82
C ARG A 294 5.91 -7.56 -9.98
N GLU A 295 6.23 -6.78 -8.96
CA GLU A 295 6.12 -5.32 -8.95
C GLU A 295 7.48 -4.74 -8.59
N ASN A 296 8.18 -4.22 -9.60
CA ASN A 296 9.55 -3.70 -9.46
C ASN A 296 10.49 -4.78 -8.89
N ASP A 297 11.12 -4.55 -7.73
CA ASP A 297 12.04 -5.48 -7.08
C ASP A 297 11.35 -6.45 -6.11
N ILE A 298 10.01 -6.45 -6.08
CA ILE A 298 9.23 -7.35 -5.23
C ILE A 298 8.60 -8.46 -6.07
N ILE A 299 8.91 -9.70 -5.71
CA ILE A 299 8.24 -10.89 -6.20
C ILE A 299 7.21 -11.32 -5.15
N THR A 300 5.96 -11.45 -5.55
CA THR A 300 4.89 -11.88 -4.65
C THR A 300 4.23 -13.12 -5.19
N LEU A 301 4.09 -14.12 -4.31
CA LEU A 301 3.21 -15.24 -4.50
C LEU A 301 2.19 -15.23 -3.37
N GLU A 302 0.92 -15.09 -3.69
CA GLU A 302 -0.15 -15.05 -2.69
C GLU A 302 -1.33 -15.94 -3.08
N SER A 303 -2.15 -16.29 -2.10
CA SER A 303 -3.38 -17.05 -2.32
C SER A 303 -4.52 -16.55 -1.46
N GLU A 304 -5.73 -16.80 -1.93
CA GLU A 304 -6.94 -16.59 -1.12
C GLU A 304 -7.00 -17.53 0.09
N SER A 305 -6.21 -18.61 0.12
CA SER A 305 -6.08 -19.50 1.29
C SER A 305 -5.22 -18.90 2.41
N GLY A 306 -4.69 -17.68 2.24
CA GLY A 306 -3.97 -16.95 3.27
C GLY A 306 -2.51 -17.34 3.39
N ILE A 307 -1.87 -17.72 2.29
CA ILE A 307 -0.42 -17.89 2.19
C ILE A 307 0.11 -16.74 1.33
N ARG A 308 1.18 -16.07 1.79
CA ARG A 308 1.85 -15.02 1.02
C ARG A 308 3.36 -15.10 1.20
N LEU A 309 4.08 -15.34 0.11
CA LEU A 309 5.53 -15.21 0.03
C LEU A 309 5.86 -13.90 -0.71
N GLU A 310 6.58 -13.01 -0.05
CA GLU A 310 7.01 -11.74 -0.62
C GLU A 310 8.53 -11.64 -0.52
N CYS A 311 9.19 -11.42 -1.66
CA CYS A 311 10.64 -11.40 -1.77
C CYS A 311 11.12 -10.10 -2.41
N ASN A 312 11.87 -9.31 -1.64
CA ASN A 312 12.59 -8.14 -2.12
C ASN A 312 13.96 -8.58 -2.66
N THR A 313 14.16 -8.45 -3.97
CA THR A 313 15.37 -8.93 -4.66
C THR A 313 16.56 -8.00 -4.45
N LYS A 314 16.33 -6.69 -4.31
CA LYS A 314 17.37 -5.68 -4.01
C LYS A 314 18.05 -5.94 -2.67
N PHE A 315 17.26 -6.16 -1.61
CA PHE A 315 17.80 -6.42 -0.26
C PHE A 315 17.94 -7.90 0.07
N GLN A 316 17.48 -8.82 -0.79
CA GLN A 316 17.49 -10.27 -0.54
C GLN A 316 16.78 -10.65 0.77
N ILE A 317 15.58 -10.10 0.95
CA ILE A 317 14.70 -10.36 2.09
C ILE A 317 13.46 -11.06 1.57
N CYS A 318 13.15 -12.23 2.12
CA CYS A 318 11.88 -12.91 1.86
C CYS A 318 11.09 -13.07 3.14
N ILE A 319 9.83 -12.67 3.08
CA ILE A 319 8.87 -12.78 4.17
C ILE A 319 7.81 -13.79 3.75
N PHE A 320 7.57 -14.76 4.62
CA PHE A 320 6.54 -15.75 4.42
C PHE A 320 5.45 -15.57 5.47
N GLU A 321 4.24 -15.32 5.00
CA GLU A 321 3.04 -15.17 5.83
C GLU A 321 2.12 -16.37 5.66
N VAL A 322 1.55 -16.78 6.79
CA VAL A 322 0.48 -17.77 6.85
C VAL A 322 -0.68 -17.22 7.67
N SER A 323 -1.90 -17.57 7.27
CA SER A 323 -3.08 -17.28 8.06
C SER A 323 -3.01 -17.97 9.41
N GLY A 324 -3.70 -17.42 10.41
CA GLY A 324 -3.73 -18.01 11.75
C GLY A 324 -4.35 -19.40 11.82
N TRP A 325 -5.05 -19.84 10.77
CA TRP A 325 -5.54 -21.20 10.65
C TRP A 325 -4.42 -22.24 10.52
N HIS A 326 -3.16 -21.80 10.32
CA HIS A 326 -1.96 -22.63 10.34
C HIS A 326 -1.27 -22.67 11.72
N TYR A 327 -1.84 -22.05 12.76
CA TYR A 327 -1.27 -22.06 14.11
C TYR A 327 -1.05 -23.49 14.62
N GLY A 328 0.18 -23.80 15.03
CA GLY A 328 0.60 -25.13 15.50
C GLY A 328 0.62 -26.21 14.42
N ARG A 329 0.54 -25.82 13.14
CA ARG A 329 0.45 -26.75 11.99
C ARG A 329 1.63 -26.65 11.04
N THR A 330 2.61 -25.82 11.34
CA THR A 330 3.84 -25.70 10.55
C THR A 330 4.95 -26.55 11.13
N THR A 331 5.92 -26.94 10.31
CA THR A 331 7.16 -27.57 10.76
C THR A 331 8.29 -27.30 9.78
N GLY A 332 9.53 -27.26 10.25
CA GLY A 332 10.72 -26.92 9.47
C GLY A 332 11.64 -25.98 10.24
N LEU A 333 12.58 -25.35 9.52
CA LEU A 333 13.52 -24.38 10.09
C LEU A 333 12.84 -23.17 10.74
N TRP A 334 11.64 -22.77 10.29
CA TRP A 334 10.88 -21.68 10.92
C TRP A 334 10.00 -22.10 12.10
N GLY A 335 10.13 -23.34 12.57
CA GLY A 335 9.45 -23.80 13.78
C GLY A 335 7.98 -24.14 13.58
N SER A 336 7.26 -24.21 14.71
CA SER A 336 5.91 -24.80 14.77
C SER A 336 4.76 -23.79 14.73
N TYR A 337 5.07 -22.50 14.76
CA TYR A 337 4.11 -21.39 14.79
C TYR A 337 3.09 -21.56 15.91
N ASN A 338 3.58 -21.63 17.15
CA ASN A 338 2.76 -21.88 18.35
C ASN A 338 2.98 -20.80 19.43
N ASN A 339 3.58 -19.67 19.06
CA ASN A 339 4.00 -18.58 19.95
C ASN A 339 4.98 -19.01 21.05
N GLU A 340 5.75 -20.08 20.86
CA GLU A 340 6.73 -20.58 21.83
C GLU A 340 8.16 -20.57 21.24
N PRO A 341 8.89 -19.45 21.34
CA PRO A 341 10.23 -19.31 20.75
C PRO A 341 11.26 -20.31 21.31
N PHE A 342 11.00 -20.94 22.45
CA PHE A 342 11.90 -21.92 23.06
C PHE A 342 11.88 -23.29 22.36
N ASP A 343 10.85 -23.60 21.57
CA ASP A 343 10.74 -24.88 20.86
C ASP A 343 11.00 -24.80 19.35
N ASP A 344 11.21 -23.60 18.81
CA ASP A 344 11.51 -23.36 17.40
C ASP A 344 12.73 -24.12 16.87
N LEU A 345 13.72 -24.40 17.73
CA LEU A 345 14.92 -25.17 17.38
C LEU A 345 14.78 -26.65 17.70
N MET A 346 13.62 -27.22 17.38
CA MET A 346 13.31 -28.64 17.55
C MET A 346 13.58 -29.41 16.26
N THR A 347 14.30 -30.52 16.36
CA THR A 347 14.54 -31.42 15.23
C THR A 347 13.30 -32.28 14.94
N PRO A 348 13.21 -32.94 13.77
CA PRO A 348 12.08 -33.82 13.45
C PRO A 348 11.87 -34.96 14.46
N ASN A 349 12.91 -35.37 15.17
CA ASN A 349 12.86 -36.41 16.19
C ASN A 349 12.42 -35.90 17.58
N GLY A 350 12.03 -34.62 17.69
CA GLY A 350 11.59 -34.00 18.93
C GLY A 350 12.74 -33.58 19.87
N SER A 351 13.99 -33.64 19.42
CA SER A 351 15.14 -33.17 20.20
C SER A 351 15.28 -31.66 20.08
N ARG A 352 15.37 -30.97 21.21
CA ARG A 352 15.59 -29.52 21.24
C ARG A 352 17.08 -29.21 21.20
N ILE A 353 17.45 -28.22 20.41
CA ILE A 353 18.83 -27.81 20.23
C ILE A 353 19.05 -26.43 20.86
N ASN A 354 20.13 -26.28 21.63
CA ASN A 354 20.53 -24.98 22.14
C ASN A 354 21.43 -24.28 21.11
N ALA A 355 21.00 -23.09 20.68
CA ALA A 355 21.70 -22.20 19.74
C ALA A 355 23.03 -21.63 20.26
N SER A 356 23.40 -21.84 21.54
CA SER A 356 24.65 -21.29 22.11
C SER A 356 25.95 -21.75 21.43
N TYR A 357 25.91 -22.78 20.56
CA TYR A 357 27.08 -23.27 19.85
C TYR A 357 26.78 -23.44 18.35
N SER A 358 27.62 -22.88 17.48
CA SER A 358 27.42 -22.91 16.02
C SER A 358 27.36 -24.33 15.43
N ARG A 359 28.05 -25.30 16.06
CA ARG A 359 27.95 -26.73 15.67
C ARG A 359 26.55 -27.29 15.89
N ASN A 360 25.88 -26.88 16.97
CA ASN A 360 24.52 -27.32 17.27
C ASN A 360 23.53 -26.78 16.23
N LEU A 361 23.73 -25.55 15.74
CA LEU A 361 22.90 -24.96 14.69
C LEU A 361 23.12 -25.66 13.33
N ALA A 362 24.34 -26.09 13.03
CA ALA A 362 24.61 -26.92 11.85
C ALA A 362 23.88 -28.26 11.94
N ASP A 363 23.97 -28.95 13.08
CA ASP A 363 23.28 -30.23 13.33
C ASP A 363 21.74 -30.06 13.27
N PHE A 364 21.22 -28.95 13.80
CA PHE A 364 19.79 -28.60 13.69
C PHE A 364 19.38 -28.42 12.23
N GLY A 365 20.13 -27.61 11.47
CA GLY A 365 19.85 -27.38 10.07
C GLY A 365 19.90 -28.66 9.23
N ASP A 366 20.94 -29.47 9.41
CA ASP A 366 21.10 -30.77 8.74
C ASP A 366 19.99 -31.76 9.08
N SER A 367 19.41 -31.68 10.28
CA SER A 367 18.24 -32.50 10.63
C SER A 367 17.00 -32.20 9.78
N TRP A 368 16.93 -31.03 9.15
CA TRP A 368 15.87 -30.58 8.25
C TRP A 368 16.27 -30.65 6.76
N ALA A 369 17.40 -31.28 6.42
CA ALA A 369 17.81 -31.48 5.04
C ALA A 369 16.88 -32.46 4.31
N VAL A 370 16.55 -32.16 3.06
CA VAL A 370 15.69 -33.01 2.22
C VAL A 370 16.50 -34.10 1.50
N SER A 371 17.79 -33.87 1.27
CA SER A 371 18.70 -34.81 0.60
C SER A 371 19.47 -35.68 1.61
N GLU A 372 19.51 -36.99 1.37
CA GLU A 372 20.33 -37.92 2.16
C GLU A 372 21.83 -37.59 2.03
N GLY A 373 22.57 -37.69 3.14
CA GLY A 373 24.02 -37.47 3.17
C GLY A 373 24.44 -36.00 3.15
N CYS A 374 23.51 -35.06 3.35
CA CYS A 374 23.86 -33.67 3.58
C CYS A 374 24.62 -33.52 4.91
N GLN A 375 25.82 -32.93 4.85
CA GLN A 375 26.59 -32.58 6.04
C GLN A 375 27.13 -31.16 5.85
N THR A 376 26.50 -30.22 6.55
CA THR A 376 26.98 -28.86 6.62
C THR A 376 28.23 -28.85 7.49
N LYS A 377 29.38 -28.46 6.91
CA LYS A 377 30.54 -28.14 7.74
C LYS A 377 30.15 -27.00 8.66
N ALA A 378 30.39 -27.15 9.97
CA ALA A 378 30.21 -26.07 10.91
C ALA A 378 30.85 -24.80 10.33
N PHE A 379 30.02 -23.80 10.06
CA PHE A 379 30.50 -22.54 9.51
C PHE A 379 31.57 -22.00 10.46
N PRO A 380 32.72 -21.52 9.95
CA PRO A 380 33.60 -20.71 10.79
C PRO A 380 32.76 -19.58 11.34
N ASP A 381 32.88 -19.36 12.65
CA ASP A 381 32.05 -18.50 13.47
C ASP A 381 31.56 -17.28 12.67
N LEU A 382 30.24 -17.17 12.43
CA LEU A 382 29.67 -15.95 11.82
C LEU A 382 29.98 -14.72 12.69
N HIS A 383 30.37 -14.96 13.95
CA HIS A 383 30.90 -14.00 14.91
C HIS A 383 32.43 -13.87 14.91
N SER A 384 33.13 -14.27 13.84
CA SER A 384 34.45 -13.73 13.54
C SER A 384 34.29 -12.21 13.50
N HIS A 385 34.64 -11.54 14.60
CA HIS A 385 34.67 -10.09 14.76
C HIS A 385 35.63 -9.49 13.71
N ARG A 386 35.23 -9.48 12.44
CA ARG A 386 35.76 -8.55 11.48
C ARG A 386 35.20 -7.23 11.92
N SER A 387 36.07 -6.36 12.44
CA SER A 387 35.71 -4.97 12.61
C SER A 387 35.19 -4.47 11.26
N PRO A 388 33.94 -3.98 11.17
CA PRO A 388 33.44 -3.40 9.94
C PRO A 388 34.37 -2.25 9.50
N ALA A 389 34.28 -1.87 8.23
CA ALA A 389 34.89 -0.59 7.83
C ALA A 389 34.28 0.53 8.70
N THR A 390 35.07 1.54 9.05
CA THR A 390 34.62 2.63 9.94
C THR A 390 33.33 3.29 9.47
N GLU A 391 33.15 3.43 8.15
CA GLU A 391 31.92 3.95 7.54
C GLU A 391 30.68 3.08 7.81
N ILE A 392 30.82 1.75 7.77
CA ILE A 392 29.73 0.81 8.07
C ILE A 392 29.42 0.82 9.57
N GLU A 393 30.45 0.92 10.42
CA GLU A 393 30.27 1.04 11.87
C GLU A 393 29.45 2.29 12.23
N GLU A 394 29.81 3.44 11.66
CA GLU A 394 29.08 4.70 11.83
C GLU A 394 27.63 4.58 11.36
N LEU A 395 27.41 3.98 10.19
CA LEU A 395 26.08 3.73 9.65
C LEU A 395 25.21 2.83 10.56
N CYS A 396 25.79 1.75 11.09
CA CYS A 396 25.08 0.85 12.00
C CYS A 396 24.76 1.53 13.34
N HIS A 397 25.63 2.41 13.82
CA HIS A 397 25.36 3.26 14.98
C HIS A 397 24.25 4.28 14.70
N GLU A 398 24.22 4.88 13.52
CA GLU A 398 23.14 5.76 13.08
C GLU A 398 21.79 5.02 13.04
N PHE A 399 21.76 3.81 12.50
CA PHE A 399 20.53 3.01 12.41
C PHE A 399 20.01 2.53 13.75
N PHE A 400 20.87 1.99 14.63
CA PHE A 400 20.40 1.25 15.80
C PHE A 400 20.79 1.87 17.14
N HIS A 401 21.74 2.81 17.20
CA HIS A 401 22.12 3.46 18.46
C HIS A 401 21.62 4.90 18.58
N SER A 402 21.55 5.65 17.48
CA SER A 402 21.09 7.03 17.49
C SER A 402 19.63 7.13 17.97
N LYS A 403 19.36 8.11 18.84
CA LYS A 403 17.99 8.43 19.29
C LYS A 403 17.19 9.20 18.22
N ILE A 404 17.87 9.73 17.21
CA ILE A 404 17.26 10.52 16.12
C ILE A 404 17.07 9.64 14.87
N SER A 405 17.46 8.36 14.94
CA SER A 405 17.30 7.41 13.84
C SER A 405 15.84 7.28 13.40
N ASP A 406 15.61 7.09 12.09
CA ASP A 406 14.30 6.73 11.55
C ASP A 406 13.75 5.43 12.15
N LEU A 407 14.63 4.54 12.64
CA LEU A 407 14.26 3.27 13.25
C LEU A 407 13.85 3.39 14.72
N SER A 408 14.11 4.53 15.35
CA SER A 408 14.02 4.71 16.80
C SER A 408 12.62 4.49 17.37
N ASN A 409 11.58 4.78 16.58
CA ASN A 409 10.19 4.62 17.01
C ASN A 409 9.80 3.16 17.25
N CYS A 410 10.51 2.20 16.65
CA CYS A 410 10.22 0.77 16.80
C CYS A 410 11.11 0.04 17.83
N PHE A 411 12.14 0.69 18.38
CA PHE A 411 13.07 0.06 19.33
C PHE A 411 12.40 -0.53 20.58
N SER A 412 11.23 -0.02 20.96
CA SER A 412 10.42 -0.53 22.07
C SER A 412 9.55 -1.73 21.72
N ARG A 413 9.32 -1.98 20.42
CA ARG A 413 8.41 -3.00 19.89
C ARG A 413 9.18 -4.23 19.41
N VAL A 414 10.24 -4.01 18.65
CA VAL A 414 11.08 -5.08 18.08
C VAL A 414 12.49 -4.98 18.66
N PRO A 415 13.03 -6.05 19.27
CA PRO A 415 14.42 -6.08 19.73
C PRO A 415 15.39 -5.84 18.58
N LYS A 416 16.24 -4.83 18.72
CA LYS A 416 17.18 -4.40 17.66
C LYS A 416 18.53 -5.12 17.70
N ASP A 417 18.88 -5.80 18.79
CA ASP A 417 20.25 -6.29 19.01
C ASP A 417 20.73 -7.26 17.93
N ASN A 418 19.88 -8.17 17.47
CA ASN A 418 20.22 -9.11 16.39
C ASN A 418 20.43 -8.38 15.05
N PHE A 419 19.59 -7.38 14.75
CA PHE A 419 19.71 -6.59 13.52
C PHE A 419 20.95 -5.68 13.55
N LEU A 420 21.29 -5.12 14.72
CA LEU A 420 22.54 -4.39 14.93
C LEU A 420 23.74 -5.31 14.72
N GLN A 421 23.76 -6.51 15.29
CA GLN A 421 24.86 -7.45 15.06
C GLN A 421 24.98 -7.86 13.59
N MET A 422 23.85 -8.07 12.92
CA MET A 422 23.80 -8.31 11.48
C MET A 422 24.39 -7.12 10.69
N CYS A 423 24.08 -5.89 11.09
CA CYS A 423 24.65 -4.68 10.52
C CYS A 423 26.17 -4.62 10.72
N MET A 424 26.65 -4.83 11.95
CA MET A 424 28.08 -4.77 12.29
C MET A 424 28.91 -5.84 11.57
N ASN A 425 28.29 -6.95 11.19
CA ASN A 425 28.92 -8.03 10.41
C ASN A 425 28.84 -7.80 8.88
N SER A 426 28.33 -6.66 8.43
CA SER A 426 28.20 -6.32 7.01
C SER A 426 29.53 -5.91 6.40
N SER A 427 29.73 -6.31 5.14
CA SER A 427 30.92 -5.97 4.35
C SER A 427 30.71 -4.80 3.39
N THR A 428 29.45 -4.48 3.09
CA THR A 428 29.07 -3.38 2.19
C THR A 428 27.91 -2.57 2.78
N THR A 429 27.74 -1.33 2.31
CA THR A 429 26.58 -0.49 2.64
C THR A 429 25.26 -1.17 2.31
N LEU A 430 25.17 -1.93 1.21
CA LEU A 430 23.95 -2.66 0.84
C LEU A 430 23.60 -3.74 1.87
N GLU A 431 24.59 -4.43 2.43
CA GLU A 431 24.37 -5.42 3.50
C GLU A 431 23.96 -4.76 4.82
N ALA A 432 24.54 -3.60 5.15
CA ALA A 432 24.11 -2.81 6.31
C ALA A 432 22.66 -2.32 6.13
N CYS A 433 22.32 -1.82 4.95
CA CYS A 433 20.96 -1.40 4.60
C CYS A 433 19.96 -2.55 4.59
N ARG A 434 20.37 -3.75 4.15
CA ARG A 434 19.57 -4.97 4.29
C ARG A 434 19.15 -5.19 5.75
N SER A 435 20.01 -4.87 6.73
CA SER A 435 19.64 -4.99 8.14
C SER A 435 18.63 -3.97 8.62
N ALA A 436 18.74 -2.72 8.17
CA ALA A 436 17.75 -1.69 8.45
C ALA A 436 16.40 -2.05 7.81
N VAL A 437 16.38 -2.45 6.53
CA VAL A 437 15.15 -2.83 5.82
C VAL A 437 14.49 -4.05 6.45
N ALA A 438 15.26 -5.08 6.82
CA ALA A 438 14.71 -6.24 7.53
C ALA A 438 14.08 -5.87 8.88
N TYR A 439 14.67 -4.91 9.60
CA TYR A 439 14.09 -4.39 10.83
C TYR A 439 12.80 -3.61 10.56
N ILE A 440 12.77 -2.78 9.52
CA ILE A 440 11.58 -2.03 9.08
C ILE A 440 10.44 -2.98 8.73
N GLU A 441 10.70 -4.05 8.00
CA GLU A 441 9.70 -5.07 7.67
C GLU A 441 9.11 -5.72 8.94
N MET A 442 9.96 -6.05 9.91
CA MET A 442 9.50 -6.57 11.20
C MET A 442 8.63 -5.55 11.95
N CYS A 443 9.03 -4.28 11.94
CA CYS A 443 8.29 -3.18 12.56
C CYS A 443 6.95 -2.91 11.88
N HIS A 444 6.90 -3.01 10.54
CA HIS A 444 5.68 -2.86 9.76
C HIS A 444 4.63 -3.90 10.19
N ARG A 445 5.06 -5.16 10.43
CA ARG A 445 4.20 -6.24 10.96
C ARG A 445 3.81 -6.09 12.42
N GLU A 446 4.51 -5.25 13.16
CA GLU A 446 4.12 -4.80 14.50
C GLU A 446 3.35 -3.47 14.44
N ASN A 447 2.76 -3.13 13.29
CA ASN A 447 1.96 -1.92 13.05
C ASN A 447 2.71 -0.61 13.33
N THR A 448 4.03 -0.62 13.17
CA THR A 448 4.90 0.55 13.32
C THR A 448 5.61 0.79 11.98
N PRO A 449 4.94 1.38 10.97
CA PRO A 449 5.57 1.67 9.69
C PRO A 449 6.70 2.67 9.90
N LEU A 450 7.84 2.38 9.28
CA LEU A 450 9.03 3.23 9.32
C LEU A 450 9.45 3.56 7.89
N ASN A 451 10.15 4.67 7.73
CA ASN A 451 10.80 5.00 6.47
C ASN A 451 12.16 4.33 6.40
N ILE A 452 12.60 4.06 5.19
CA ILE A 452 13.95 3.55 4.95
C ILE A 452 14.92 4.72 5.07
N PRO A 453 16.06 4.56 5.77
CA PRO A 453 17.03 5.64 5.92
C PRO A 453 17.55 6.13 4.55
N ASP A 454 17.67 7.45 4.40
CA ASP A 454 18.13 8.11 3.16
C ASP A 454 19.47 7.55 2.65
N SER A 455 20.34 7.13 3.58
CA SER A 455 21.66 6.53 3.28
C SER A 455 21.57 5.17 2.54
N CYS A 456 20.41 4.52 2.59
CA CYS A 456 20.12 3.27 1.88
C CYS A 456 19.45 3.48 0.52
N ILE A 457 19.11 4.71 0.19
CA ILE A 457 18.35 5.06 -1.00
C ILE A 457 19.25 5.84 -1.93
N LYS A 458 19.36 5.32 -3.15
CA LYS A 458 20.17 5.88 -4.20
C LYS A 458 19.41 5.83 -5.50
N CYS A 459 19.39 6.93 -6.23
CA CYS A 459 18.79 7.01 -7.54
C CYS A 459 19.85 7.11 -8.63
N ASP A 460 19.71 6.30 -9.66
CA ASP A 460 20.60 6.29 -10.81
C ASP A 460 20.10 7.24 -11.90
N LEU A 461 20.98 8.13 -12.36
CA LEU A 461 20.76 8.91 -13.56
C LEU A 461 21.19 8.17 -14.84
N LEU A 462 20.69 8.64 -15.99
CA LEU A 462 21.02 8.07 -17.30
C LEU A 462 22.51 8.17 -17.67
N ASN A 463 23.26 9.08 -17.04
CA ASN A 463 24.70 9.25 -17.21
C ASN A 463 25.53 8.33 -16.28
N GLY A 464 24.88 7.53 -15.41
CA GLY A 464 25.51 6.65 -14.44
C GLY A 464 25.91 7.32 -13.13
N THR A 465 25.51 8.57 -12.85
CA THR A 465 25.74 9.19 -11.54
C THR A 465 24.63 8.81 -10.56
N GLU A 466 25.02 8.49 -9.33
CA GLU A 466 24.10 8.22 -8.21
C GLU A 466 23.79 9.51 -7.45
N ILE A 467 22.55 9.63 -6.98
CA ILE A 467 22.07 10.73 -6.15
C ILE A 467 21.41 10.15 -4.90
N ARG A 468 21.45 10.87 -3.78
CA ARG A 468 20.78 10.49 -2.54
C ARG A 468 19.32 10.93 -2.56
N GLU A 469 18.52 10.35 -1.68
CA GLU A 469 17.15 10.81 -1.46
C GLU A 469 17.09 12.27 -1.02
N GLY A 470 16.06 13.00 -1.48
CA GLY A 470 15.85 14.42 -1.16
C GLY A 470 16.75 15.40 -1.92
N ASP A 471 17.73 14.90 -2.68
CA ASP A 471 18.53 15.73 -3.58
C ASP A 471 17.74 16.07 -4.85
N PHE A 472 17.89 17.33 -5.30
CA PHE A 472 17.23 17.86 -6.49
C PHE A 472 18.21 18.03 -7.64
N ILE A 473 17.77 17.69 -8.86
CA ILE A 473 18.46 18.02 -10.10
C ILE A 473 17.52 18.77 -11.03
N ARG A 474 18.01 19.91 -11.53
CA ARG A 474 17.37 20.63 -12.62
C ARG A 474 17.98 20.21 -13.96
N LEU A 475 17.16 19.65 -14.85
CA LEU A 475 17.50 19.38 -16.24
C LEU A 475 16.97 20.53 -17.10
N HIS A 476 17.83 21.11 -17.93
CA HIS A 476 17.51 22.23 -18.82
C HIS A 476 18.11 22.06 -20.22
N GLY A 477 17.32 22.40 -21.26
CA GLY A 477 17.71 22.36 -22.65
C GLY A 477 18.24 20.98 -23.07
N ASN A 478 19.49 20.93 -23.54
CA ASN A 478 20.11 19.69 -24.04
C ASN A 478 20.33 18.61 -22.98
N SER A 479 20.21 18.93 -21.69
CA SER A 479 20.33 17.93 -20.62
C SER A 479 19.02 17.16 -20.37
N VAL A 480 17.89 17.64 -20.88
CA VAL A 480 16.63 16.89 -20.84
C VAL A 480 16.70 15.77 -21.89
N PRO A 481 16.59 14.49 -21.49
CA PRO A 481 16.69 13.38 -22.42
C PRO A 481 15.52 13.41 -23.41
N ARG A 482 15.84 13.36 -24.71
CA ARG A 482 14.82 13.19 -25.76
C ARG A 482 14.47 11.72 -25.93
N THR A 483 13.82 11.17 -24.91
CA THR A 483 13.40 9.76 -24.85
C THR A 483 11.93 9.69 -24.42
N ALA A 484 11.23 8.65 -24.88
CA ALA A 484 9.84 8.42 -24.51
C ALA A 484 9.65 7.05 -23.85
N ASP A 485 8.80 7.03 -22.84
CA ASP A 485 8.31 5.84 -22.15
C ASP A 485 6.81 5.73 -22.43
N VAL A 486 6.43 4.69 -23.17
CA VAL A 486 5.04 4.47 -23.61
C VAL A 486 4.46 3.27 -22.86
N VAL A 487 3.35 3.45 -22.14
CA VAL A 487 2.70 2.38 -21.38
C VAL A 487 1.33 2.08 -21.97
N PHE A 488 1.11 0.87 -22.46
CA PHE A 488 -0.21 0.41 -22.90
C PHE A 488 -0.99 -0.11 -21.70
N ILE A 489 -2.12 0.51 -21.39
CA ILE A 489 -3.03 0.10 -20.32
C ILE A 489 -4.21 -0.62 -20.98
N VAL A 490 -4.31 -1.92 -20.79
CA VAL A 490 -5.21 -2.79 -21.54
C VAL A 490 -6.24 -3.42 -20.62
N GLU A 491 -7.52 -3.18 -20.88
CA GLU A 491 -8.58 -3.89 -20.17
C GLU A 491 -8.72 -5.30 -20.76
N ALA A 492 -8.45 -6.32 -19.94
CA ALA A 492 -8.48 -7.74 -20.30
C ALA A 492 -9.91 -8.30 -20.39
N LYS A 493 -10.72 -7.70 -21.26
CA LYS A 493 -12.04 -8.20 -21.65
C LYS A 493 -12.04 -8.66 -23.10
N ASN A 494 -13.15 -9.27 -23.51
CA ASN A 494 -13.30 -9.84 -24.85
C ASN A 494 -13.02 -8.85 -25.99
N CYS A 495 -13.23 -7.55 -25.79
CA CYS A 495 -12.98 -6.54 -26.82
C CYS A 495 -11.49 -6.39 -27.19
N ASN A 496 -10.59 -6.75 -26.28
CA ASN A 496 -9.14 -6.73 -26.44
C ASN A 496 -8.53 -8.14 -26.55
N LYS A 497 -9.36 -9.16 -26.79
CA LYS A 497 -8.88 -10.54 -26.96
C LYS A 497 -7.91 -10.66 -28.13
N ASP A 498 -6.87 -11.48 -27.94
CA ASP A 498 -5.87 -11.86 -28.93
C ASP A 498 -5.13 -10.67 -29.57
N LEU A 499 -4.89 -9.59 -28.81
CA LEU A 499 -4.21 -8.38 -29.28
C LEU A 499 -2.85 -8.65 -29.95
N LYS A 500 -2.06 -9.57 -29.40
CA LYS A 500 -0.77 -10.02 -29.98
C LYS A 500 -0.90 -10.48 -31.44
N ASN A 501 -2.00 -11.15 -31.79
CA ASN A 501 -2.22 -11.71 -33.13
C ASN A 501 -2.98 -10.76 -34.07
N ARG A 502 -3.36 -9.56 -33.60
CA ARG A 502 -4.05 -8.58 -34.44
C ARG A 502 -3.07 -7.94 -35.41
N LYS A 503 -3.19 -8.30 -36.69
CA LYS A 503 -2.32 -7.83 -37.80
C LYS A 503 -2.03 -6.33 -37.76
N ASN A 504 -3.03 -5.51 -37.47
CA ASN A 504 -2.92 -4.06 -37.54
C ASN A 504 -2.48 -3.39 -36.24
N PHE A 505 -2.41 -4.11 -35.10
CA PHE A 505 -1.95 -3.52 -33.84
C PHE A 505 -0.43 -3.37 -33.81
N ASN A 506 0.30 -4.34 -34.36
CA ASN A 506 1.75 -4.23 -34.54
C ASN A 506 2.11 -2.97 -35.36
N THR A 507 1.31 -2.66 -36.40
CA THR A 507 1.49 -1.44 -37.20
C THR A 507 1.36 -0.16 -36.37
N VAL A 508 0.56 -0.13 -35.30
CA VAL A 508 0.46 1.03 -34.40
C VAL A 508 1.77 1.24 -33.65
N ILE A 509 2.31 0.19 -33.05
CA ILE A 509 3.57 0.26 -32.28
C ILE A 509 4.73 0.65 -33.20
N GLU A 510 4.82 0.04 -34.38
CA GLU A 510 5.83 0.38 -35.39
C GLU A 510 5.71 1.85 -35.83
N SER A 511 4.49 2.32 -36.09
CA SER A 511 4.25 3.71 -36.49
C SER A 511 4.61 4.69 -35.36
N ILE A 512 4.28 4.39 -34.11
CA ILE A 512 4.66 5.21 -32.94
C ILE A 512 6.17 5.35 -32.90
N ASN A 513 6.91 4.23 -32.97
CA ASN A 513 8.36 4.28 -32.91
C ASN A 513 8.97 5.07 -34.07
N GLN A 514 8.43 4.91 -35.29
CA GLN A 514 8.88 5.65 -36.47
C GLN A 514 8.66 7.17 -36.33
N GLU A 515 7.50 7.59 -35.83
CA GLU A 515 7.17 9.01 -35.66
C GLU A 515 7.95 9.65 -34.50
N LEU A 516 8.21 8.90 -33.42
CA LEU A 516 9.13 9.34 -32.35
C LEU A 516 10.54 9.59 -32.88
N LEU A 517 11.07 8.66 -33.70
CA LEU A 517 12.38 8.82 -34.33
C LEU A 517 12.45 10.02 -35.28
N GLN A 518 11.37 10.32 -36.01
CA GLN A 518 11.29 11.52 -36.88
C GLN A 518 11.41 12.83 -36.09
N LEU A 519 10.99 12.84 -34.81
CA LEU A 519 11.10 14.00 -33.91
C LEU A 519 12.41 13.99 -33.08
N ASN A 520 13.40 13.16 -33.46
CA ASN A 520 14.64 12.95 -32.71
C ASN A 520 14.44 12.45 -31.27
N ILE A 521 13.35 11.72 -31.02
CA ILE A 521 13.09 11.04 -29.75
C ILE A 521 13.55 9.59 -29.89
N THR A 522 14.62 9.24 -29.19
CA THR A 522 15.35 7.97 -29.36
C THR A 522 15.37 7.16 -28.08
N ASN A 523 15.85 5.91 -28.15
CA ASN A 523 15.90 4.99 -27.00
C ASN A 523 14.53 4.86 -26.31
N ASN A 524 13.48 4.67 -27.10
CA ASN A 524 12.10 4.59 -26.63
C ASN A 524 11.81 3.19 -26.08
N ARG A 525 11.10 3.11 -24.96
CA ARG A 525 10.72 1.85 -24.33
C ARG A 525 9.23 1.77 -24.07
N TYR A 526 8.74 0.55 -24.00
CA TYR A 526 7.32 0.23 -23.95
C TYR A 526 7.04 -0.73 -22.79
N ALA A 527 5.91 -0.56 -22.12
CA ALA A 527 5.42 -1.47 -21.10
C ALA A 527 3.92 -1.74 -21.31
N VAL A 528 3.43 -2.82 -20.69
CA VAL A 528 2.02 -3.20 -20.74
C VAL A 528 1.50 -3.37 -19.31
N VAL A 529 0.39 -2.71 -19.01
CA VAL A 529 -0.39 -2.89 -17.79
C VAL A 529 -1.73 -3.49 -18.18
N VAL A 530 -2.16 -4.54 -17.48
CA VAL A 530 -3.40 -5.26 -17.74
C VAL A 530 -4.29 -5.22 -16.51
N PHE A 531 -5.59 -4.98 -16.69
CA PHE A 531 -6.59 -4.91 -15.63
C PHE A 531 -7.96 -5.43 -16.09
N GLY A 532 -8.90 -5.68 -15.19
CA GLY A 532 -10.26 -6.12 -15.53
C GLY A 532 -10.38 -7.55 -16.07
N GLY A 533 -9.31 -8.34 -15.95
CA GLY A 533 -9.29 -9.76 -16.27
C GLY A 533 -9.69 -10.64 -15.07
N SER A 534 -9.51 -11.95 -15.20
CA SER A 534 -9.77 -12.91 -14.11
C SER A 534 -8.50 -13.26 -13.33
N GLY A 535 -8.65 -13.71 -12.08
CA GLY A 535 -7.52 -14.13 -11.22
C GLY A 535 -6.62 -12.95 -10.89
N VAL A 536 -5.31 -13.08 -11.11
CA VAL A 536 -4.31 -12.04 -10.83
C VAL A 536 -4.57 -10.70 -11.54
N PHE A 537 -5.26 -10.72 -12.69
CA PHE A 537 -5.63 -9.52 -13.47
C PHE A 537 -6.94 -8.85 -13.03
N ASN A 538 -7.56 -9.34 -11.94
CA ASN A 538 -8.69 -8.65 -11.32
C ASN A 538 -8.25 -7.30 -10.71
N ALA A 539 -6.98 -7.17 -10.34
CA ALA A 539 -6.31 -5.91 -10.04
C ALA A 539 -5.41 -5.50 -11.23
N PRO A 540 -5.07 -4.21 -11.39
CA PRO A 540 -4.11 -3.80 -12.41
C PRO A 540 -2.73 -4.38 -12.09
N ARG A 541 -2.09 -4.98 -13.11
CA ARG A 541 -0.76 -5.58 -13.01
C ARG A 541 0.09 -5.22 -14.23
N SER A 542 1.38 -4.97 -14.03
CA SER A 542 2.33 -4.84 -15.12
C SER A 542 2.74 -6.21 -15.63
N ILE A 543 2.88 -6.34 -16.94
CA ILE A 543 3.45 -7.52 -17.55
C ILE A 543 4.97 -7.45 -17.45
N VAL A 544 5.59 -8.52 -16.96
CA VAL A 544 7.03 -8.65 -16.77
C VAL A 544 7.52 -9.88 -17.49
N LEU A 545 8.48 -9.73 -18.40
CA LEU A 545 9.12 -10.84 -19.11
C LEU A 545 10.62 -10.85 -18.80
N ASN A 546 11.13 -11.97 -18.28
CA ASN A 546 12.54 -12.12 -17.88
C ASN A 546 13.00 -10.97 -16.95
N SER A 547 12.21 -10.69 -15.92
CA SER A 547 12.50 -9.66 -14.90
C SER A 547 12.50 -8.21 -15.43
N LYS A 548 12.01 -7.98 -16.66
CA LYS A 548 11.90 -6.64 -17.26
C LYS A 548 10.44 -6.22 -17.42
N THR A 549 10.11 -5.03 -16.92
CA THR A 549 8.78 -4.40 -17.09
C THR A 549 8.70 -3.58 -18.36
N PHE A 550 9.79 -2.89 -18.70
CA PHE A 550 9.92 -2.13 -19.94
C PHE A 550 10.78 -2.88 -20.96
N THR A 551 10.39 -2.79 -22.22
CA THR A 551 11.04 -3.47 -23.34
C THR A 551 11.09 -2.57 -24.58
N ASP A 552 11.72 -3.04 -25.65
CA ASP A 552 11.75 -2.34 -26.94
C ASP A 552 10.45 -2.56 -27.75
N TYR A 553 10.27 -1.79 -28.82
CA TYR A 553 9.05 -1.80 -29.64
C TYR A 553 8.80 -3.12 -30.38
N ILE A 554 9.82 -3.97 -30.58
CA ILE A 554 9.68 -5.28 -31.23
C ILE A 554 9.17 -6.29 -30.21
N SER A 555 9.82 -6.31 -29.04
CA SER A 555 9.55 -7.29 -27.98
C SER A 555 8.27 -7.01 -27.18
N VAL A 556 7.70 -5.80 -27.25
CA VAL A 556 6.44 -5.47 -26.52
C VAL A 556 5.26 -6.30 -26.98
N MET A 557 5.29 -6.85 -28.20
CA MET A 557 4.22 -7.73 -28.68
C MET A 557 4.09 -9.01 -27.84
N ASP A 558 5.18 -9.48 -27.23
CA ASP A 558 5.13 -10.64 -26.32
C ASP A 558 4.47 -10.32 -24.98
N TYR A 559 4.35 -9.04 -24.62
CA TYR A 559 3.71 -8.59 -23.38
C TYR A 559 2.18 -8.49 -23.54
N LEU A 560 1.65 -8.61 -24.76
CA LEU A 560 0.22 -8.51 -25.06
C LEU A 560 -0.49 -9.88 -25.04
N GLU A 561 0.10 -10.85 -24.36
CA GLU A 561 -0.44 -12.19 -24.16
C GLU A 561 -0.99 -12.31 -22.72
N PHE A 562 -2.30 -12.26 -22.57
CA PHE A 562 -2.96 -12.32 -21.27
C PHE A 562 -4.36 -12.95 -21.38
N PRO A 563 -4.85 -13.63 -20.32
CA PRO A 563 -6.20 -14.17 -20.27
C PRO A 563 -7.22 -13.04 -20.12
N VAL A 564 -8.31 -13.11 -20.90
CA VAL A 564 -9.46 -12.22 -20.76
C VAL A 564 -10.44 -12.75 -19.71
N GLY A 565 -11.14 -11.87 -19.01
CA GLY A 565 -12.11 -12.22 -17.98
C GLY A 565 -13.16 -11.12 -17.76
N ASN A 566 -13.88 -11.23 -16.64
CA ASN A 566 -14.93 -10.29 -16.23
C ASN A 566 -14.59 -9.69 -14.84
N GLY A 567 -13.34 -9.31 -14.62
CA GLY A 567 -12.90 -8.74 -13.35
C GLY A 567 -13.31 -7.28 -13.15
N ASN A 568 -12.76 -6.68 -12.10
CA ASN A 568 -13.01 -5.29 -11.74
C ASN A 568 -12.55 -4.33 -12.85
N SER A 569 -13.46 -3.47 -13.31
CA SER A 569 -13.25 -2.58 -14.46
C SER A 569 -12.82 -1.17 -14.05
N ASP A 570 -12.17 -1.03 -12.90
CA ASP A 570 -11.68 0.23 -12.37
C ASP A 570 -10.51 0.78 -13.22
N ILE A 571 -10.84 1.72 -14.10
CA ILE A 571 -9.90 2.36 -15.02
C ILE A 571 -8.97 3.33 -14.28
N TYR A 572 -9.48 4.06 -13.28
CA TYR A 572 -8.69 5.04 -12.54
C TYR A 572 -7.59 4.39 -11.72
N ARG A 573 -7.90 3.26 -11.08
CA ARG A 573 -6.89 2.45 -10.41
C ARG A 573 -5.82 1.95 -11.38
N ALA A 574 -6.19 1.56 -12.60
CA ALA A 574 -5.24 1.13 -13.62
C ALA A 574 -4.34 2.27 -14.13
N ILE A 575 -4.89 3.47 -14.30
CA ILE A 575 -4.12 4.68 -14.69
C ILE A 575 -3.12 5.06 -13.60
N ILE A 576 -3.55 5.10 -12.33
CA ILE A 576 -2.66 5.40 -11.20
C ILE A 576 -1.56 4.35 -11.11
N PHE A 577 -1.89 3.07 -11.24
CA PHE A 577 -0.91 1.99 -11.24
C PHE A 577 0.12 2.16 -12.37
N ALA A 578 -0.34 2.46 -13.59
CA ALA A 578 0.54 2.67 -14.74
C ALA A 578 1.47 3.89 -14.56
N ASN A 579 1.00 4.95 -13.91
CA ASN A 579 1.81 6.14 -13.62
C ASN A 579 2.88 5.90 -12.53
N LYS A 580 2.70 4.86 -11.70
CA LYS A 580 3.66 4.42 -10.65
C LYS A 580 4.75 3.47 -11.15
N LEU A 581 4.74 3.09 -12.44
CA LEU A 581 5.83 2.31 -13.02
C LEU A 581 7.15 3.09 -12.98
N MET A 582 8.27 2.38 -13.05
CA MET A 582 9.61 2.96 -13.00
C MET A 582 9.98 3.72 -14.28
N PHE A 583 9.50 4.96 -14.43
CA PHE A 583 9.83 5.88 -15.52
C PHE A 583 11.28 6.39 -15.46
N ARG A 584 11.89 6.69 -16.61
CA ARG A 584 13.25 7.24 -16.65
C ARG A 584 13.22 8.72 -16.25
N PRO A 585 14.27 9.21 -15.56
CA PRO A 585 14.38 10.64 -15.23
C PRO A 585 14.30 11.49 -16.50
N GLY A 586 13.36 12.44 -16.54
CA GLY A 586 13.17 13.37 -17.66
C GLY A 586 12.59 12.78 -18.96
N ALA A 587 12.31 11.47 -19.02
CA ALA A 587 11.66 10.87 -20.18
C ALA A 587 10.18 11.26 -20.27
N SER A 588 9.64 11.41 -21.48
CA SER A 588 8.22 11.73 -21.64
C SER A 588 7.35 10.52 -21.31
N ARG A 589 6.34 10.73 -20.45
CA ARG A 589 5.41 9.68 -19.99
C ARG A 589 4.16 9.69 -20.84
N ASN A 590 3.93 8.63 -21.63
CA ASN A 590 2.79 8.53 -22.53
C ASN A 590 1.99 7.28 -22.18
N LEU A 591 0.78 7.45 -21.66
CA LEU A 591 -0.12 6.36 -21.28
C LEU A 591 -1.13 6.14 -22.41
N VAL A 592 -1.30 4.91 -22.88
CA VAL A 592 -2.23 4.55 -23.96
C VAL A 592 -3.25 3.54 -23.42
N LEU A 593 -4.44 4.02 -23.08
CA LEU A 593 -5.54 3.23 -22.54
C LEU A 593 -6.37 2.59 -23.66
N LEU A 594 -6.63 1.28 -23.55
CA LEU A 594 -7.52 0.50 -24.40
C LEU A 594 -8.70 -0.01 -23.54
N PRO A 595 -9.74 0.80 -23.31
CA PRO A 595 -10.86 0.41 -22.47
C PRO A 595 -11.92 -0.36 -23.30
N CYS A 596 -12.50 -1.38 -22.67
CA CYS A 596 -13.70 -2.09 -23.13
C CYS A 596 -14.97 -1.58 -22.43
N SER A 597 -14.85 -1.19 -21.16
CA SER A 597 -15.95 -0.70 -20.33
C SER A 597 -16.13 0.81 -20.47
N GLN A 598 -17.31 1.31 -20.07
CA GLN A 598 -17.51 2.74 -19.93
C GLN A 598 -16.77 3.24 -18.68
N CYS A 599 -16.24 4.45 -18.77
CA CYS A 599 -15.60 5.11 -17.64
C CYS A 599 -16.65 5.84 -16.83
N ASP A 600 -17.19 5.14 -15.83
CA ASP A 600 -18.24 5.62 -14.94
C ASP A 600 -17.65 5.92 -13.56
N GLU A 601 -17.67 7.19 -13.16
CA GLU A 601 -17.03 7.69 -11.93
C GLU A 601 -17.57 6.99 -10.68
N ASP A 602 -18.86 6.66 -10.65
CA ASP A 602 -19.51 5.99 -9.52
C ASP A 602 -18.94 4.58 -9.23
N ASN A 603 -18.31 3.96 -10.24
CA ASN A 603 -17.76 2.60 -10.15
C ASN A 603 -16.22 2.58 -9.97
N MET A 604 -15.60 3.75 -9.75
CA MET A 604 -14.15 3.87 -9.58
C MET A 604 -13.78 4.03 -8.11
N GLN A 605 -12.63 3.48 -7.70
CA GLN A 605 -12.14 3.61 -6.33
C GLN A 605 -11.65 5.04 -6.00
N HIS A 606 -11.16 5.75 -7.02
CA HIS A 606 -10.62 7.10 -6.89
C HIS A 606 -11.53 8.10 -7.60
N ASP A 607 -11.47 9.36 -7.20
CA ASP A 607 -12.20 10.45 -7.86
C ASP A 607 -11.38 11.05 -9.02
N TYR A 608 -12.07 11.73 -9.93
CA TYR A 608 -11.48 12.39 -11.09
C TYR A 608 -10.33 13.33 -10.72
N ALA A 609 -10.54 14.17 -9.69
CA ALA A 609 -9.59 15.20 -9.29
C ALA A 609 -8.26 14.59 -8.84
N THR A 610 -8.29 13.51 -8.06
CA THR A 610 -7.08 12.79 -7.65
C THR A 610 -6.31 12.26 -8.86
N VAL A 611 -6.98 11.59 -9.81
CA VAL A 611 -6.30 11.02 -10.98
C VAL A 611 -5.74 12.12 -11.88
N HIS A 612 -6.50 13.20 -12.08
CA HIS A 612 -6.06 14.36 -12.84
C HIS A 612 -4.80 14.99 -12.23
N GLN A 613 -4.80 15.20 -10.91
CA GLN A 613 -3.64 15.75 -10.20
C GLN A 613 -2.39 14.87 -10.39
N VAL A 614 -2.53 13.56 -10.21
CA VAL A 614 -1.43 12.60 -10.38
C VAL A 614 -0.82 12.63 -11.78
N LEU A 615 -1.66 12.74 -12.83
CA LEU A 615 -1.17 12.84 -14.21
C LEU A 615 -0.56 14.22 -14.52
N PHE A 616 -1.12 15.28 -13.93
CA PHE A 616 -0.64 16.64 -14.12
C PHE A 616 0.74 16.84 -13.47
N GLU A 617 0.92 16.40 -12.23
CA GLU A 617 2.19 16.46 -11.50
C GLU A 617 3.27 15.65 -12.21
N SER A 618 2.95 14.43 -12.66
CA SER A 618 3.88 13.58 -13.40
C SER A 618 4.09 14.01 -14.87
N SER A 619 3.37 15.04 -15.34
CA SER A 619 3.34 15.46 -16.74
C SER A 619 3.07 14.31 -17.73
N ALA A 620 2.27 13.34 -17.32
CA ALA A 620 1.89 12.20 -18.14
C ALA A 620 0.76 12.55 -19.10
N SER A 621 0.93 12.20 -20.38
CA SER A 621 -0.10 12.36 -21.40
C SER A 621 -0.95 11.10 -21.53
N LEU A 622 -2.27 11.21 -21.33
CA LEU A 622 -3.19 10.08 -21.44
C LEU A 622 -3.88 10.03 -22.82
N HIS A 623 -3.57 9.01 -23.59
CA HIS A 623 -4.21 8.71 -24.87
C HIS A 623 -5.19 7.55 -24.70
N ILE A 624 -6.35 7.62 -25.36
CA ILE A 624 -7.38 6.57 -25.30
C ILE A 624 -7.67 6.03 -26.70
N LEU A 625 -7.64 4.71 -26.84
CA LEU A 625 -8.03 3.97 -28.03
C LEU A 625 -9.37 3.27 -27.78
N LEU A 626 -10.46 3.98 -28.08
CA LEU A 626 -11.83 3.53 -27.84
C LEU A 626 -12.29 2.51 -28.87
N ASN A 627 -12.98 1.47 -28.41
CA ASN A 627 -13.68 0.55 -29.31
C ASN A 627 -15.00 1.11 -29.90
N ASN A 628 -15.26 2.41 -29.75
CA ASN A 628 -16.48 3.07 -30.21
C ASN A 628 -16.17 4.17 -31.24
N SER A 629 -17.10 4.39 -32.17
CA SER A 629 -17.01 5.46 -33.16
C SER A 629 -17.57 6.77 -32.60
N PHE A 630 -16.98 7.91 -32.98
CA PHE A 630 -17.51 9.23 -32.64
C PHE A 630 -18.86 9.49 -33.29
N THR A 631 -19.78 10.08 -32.53
CA THR A 631 -21.06 10.58 -33.07
C THR A 631 -20.89 12.05 -33.50
N VAL A 632 -21.21 12.35 -34.75
CA VAL A 632 -21.13 13.70 -35.33
C VAL A 632 -22.54 14.24 -35.51
N ASN A 633 -22.83 15.39 -34.90
CA ASN A 633 -24.19 15.95 -34.82
C ASN A 633 -24.65 16.64 -36.11
N SER A 634 -23.79 16.79 -37.12
CA SER A 634 -24.13 17.45 -38.39
C SER A 634 -24.47 16.45 -39.52
N PRO A 635 -25.70 16.48 -40.09
CA PRO A 635 -26.10 15.61 -41.20
C PRO A 635 -25.37 15.90 -42.53
N ASP A 636 -24.88 17.12 -42.75
CA ASP A 636 -24.10 17.48 -43.95
C ASP A 636 -22.66 16.94 -43.91
N MET A 637 -22.12 16.68 -42.72
CA MET A 637 -20.76 16.18 -42.54
C MET A 637 -20.66 14.66 -42.67
N LYS A 638 -21.78 13.92 -42.57
CA LYS A 638 -21.82 12.45 -42.75
C LYS A 638 -21.59 11.99 -44.20
N LYS A 639 -21.75 12.88 -45.20
CA LYS A 639 -21.72 12.53 -46.63
C LYS A 639 -20.34 12.60 -47.31
N LYS A 640 -19.29 13.07 -46.62
CA LYS A 640 -17.92 13.16 -47.18
C LYS A 640 -16.96 12.24 -46.42
N GLU A 641 -16.47 11.20 -47.09
CA GLU A 641 -15.53 10.20 -46.56
C GLU A 641 -14.25 10.83 -45.94
N ASN A 642 -13.86 12.02 -46.41
CA ASN A 642 -12.71 12.80 -45.92
C ASN A 642 -12.98 13.65 -44.67
N ARG A 643 -14.15 13.54 -44.02
CA ARG A 643 -14.52 14.28 -42.78
C ARG A 643 -14.87 13.35 -41.61
N ILE A 644 -14.51 12.08 -41.70
CA ILE A 644 -14.68 11.11 -40.62
C ILE A 644 -13.51 11.27 -39.63
N PRO A 645 -13.76 11.62 -38.36
CA PRO A 645 -12.71 11.78 -37.37
C PRO A 645 -12.13 10.42 -36.97
N TYR A 646 -10.81 10.29 -37.06
CA TYR A 646 -10.05 9.18 -36.49
C TYR A 646 -9.86 9.34 -34.99
N GLY A 647 -9.68 10.58 -34.54
CA GLY A 647 -9.51 10.94 -33.14
C GLY A 647 -9.54 12.44 -32.94
N ILE A 648 -9.49 12.87 -31.69
CA ILE A 648 -9.53 14.27 -31.29
C ILE A 648 -8.57 14.55 -30.14
N ASP A 649 -8.19 15.82 -29.99
CA ASP A 649 -7.63 16.38 -28.76
C ASP A 649 -8.51 17.54 -28.26
N ILE A 650 -8.06 18.29 -27.26
CA ILE A 650 -8.85 19.37 -26.67
C ILE A 650 -9.29 20.41 -27.71
N ASN A 651 -8.45 20.68 -28.72
CA ASN A 651 -8.64 21.75 -29.69
C ASN A 651 -9.06 21.22 -31.07
N LYS A 652 -8.55 20.09 -31.55
CA LYS A 652 -8.62 19.68 -32.95
C LYS A 652 -9.18 18.27 -33.12
N ALA A 653 -9.81 18.04 -34.26
CA ALA A 653 -10.16 16.70 -34.73
C ALA A 653 -9.24 16.27 -35.87
N TYR A 654 -8.80 15.02 -35.83
CA TYR A 654 -7.86 14.44 -36.78
C TYR A 654 -8.54 13.44 -37.70
N THR A 655 -8.13 13.43 -38.96
CA THR A 655 -8.74 12.64 -40.03
C THR A 655 -7.67 11.97 -40.88
N LYS A 656 -8.11 11.25 -41.92
CA LYS A 656 -7.22 10.71 -42.97
C LYS A 656 -6.36 11.76 -43.68
N LYS A 657 -6.73 13.05 -43.67
CA LYS A 657 -5.94 14.12 -44.30
C LYS A 657 -4.62 14.38 -43.57
N ASP A 658 -4.61 14.09 -42.27
CA ASP A 658 -3.51 14.41 -41.37
C ASP A 658 -2.32 13.43 -41.49
N VAL A 659 -2.42 12.43 -42.36
CA VAL A 659 -1.37 11.44 -42.63
C VAL A 659 -0.06 12.12 -43.08
N LYS A 660 -0.13 13.15 -43.93
CA LYS A 660 1.09 13.84 -44.41
C LYS A 660 1.58 14.85 -43.38
N LYS A 661 0.67 15.69 -42.89
CA LYS A 661 0.94 16.77 -41.93
C LYS A 661 -0.20 16.85 -40.93
N LEU A 662 0.15 16.94 -39.66
CA LEU A 662 -0.81 16.97 -38.55
C LEU A 662 -1.36 18.40 -38.36
N ASP A 663 -2.32 18.81 -39.20
CA ASP A 663 -2.89 20.16 -39.17
C ASP A 663 -4.11 20.23 -38.22
N GLY A 664 -4.97 19.19 -38.28
CA GLY A 664 -6.22 19.06 -37.53
C GLY A 664 -7.32 20.04 -37.96
N ASP A 665 -8.57 19.73 -37.62
CA ASP A 665 -9.77 20.51 -37.98
C ASP A 665 -10.54 20.94 -36.71
N GLN A 666 -10.50 22.24 -36.41
CA GLN A 666 -11.20 22.86 -35.26
C GLN A 666 -12.72 22.86 -35.43
N VAL A 667 -13.22 23.06 -36.66
CA VAL A 667 -14.67 23.11 -36.93
C VAL A 667 -15.28 21.73 -36.73
N LEU A 668 -14.57 20.70 -37.20
CA LEU A 668 -14.96 19.31 -36.97
C LEU A 668 -14.93 18.98 -35.47
N ARG A 669 -13.93 19.44 -34.72
CA ARG A 669 -13.85 19.25 -33.25
C ARG A 669 -15.08 19.77 -32.51
N ASN A 670 -15.54 20.97 -32.87
CA ASN A 670 -16.70 21.61 -32.23
C ASN A 670 -18.03 20.90 -32.57
N SER A 671 -18.04 20.03 -33.59
CA SER A 671 -19.23 19.27 -34.02
C SER A 671 -19.38 17.89 -33.38
N ILE A 672 -18.38 17.46 -32.60
CA ILE A 672 -18.35 16.17 -31.92
C ILE A 672 -18.79 16.37 -30.46
N SER A 673 -19.83 15.65 -30.05
CA SER A 673 -20.30 15.62 -28.66
C SER A 673 -20.16 14.22 -28.05
N PHE A 674 -20.04 14.18 -26.73
CA PHE A 674 -19.91 12.94 -25.96
C PHE A 674 -21.16 12.67 -25.12
N SER A 675 -21.41 11.38 -24.84
CA SER A 675 -22.39 10.97 -23.84
C SER A 675 -21.89 11.32 -22.43
N LYS A 676 -22.82 11.69 -21.53
CA LYS A 676 -22.52 11.97 -20.12
C LYS A 676 -21.71 10.86 -19.43
N SER A 677 -22.02 9.60 -19.72
CA SER A 677 -21.34 8.42 -19.15
C SER A 677 -19.94 8.14 -19.69
N SER A 678 -19.41 8.98 -20.58
CA SER A 678 -18.05 8.83 -21.13
C SER A 678 -17.17 10.04 -20.86
N LEU A 679 -17.70 11.06 -20.17
CA LEU A 679 -17.00 12.33 -19.96
C LEU A 679 -15.81 12.19 -19.02
N GLY A 680 -15.88 11.41 -17.93
CA GLY A 680 -14.80 11.31 -16.94
C GLY A 680 -13.42 11.02 -17.56
N CYS A 681 -13.20 9.83 -18.12
CA CYS A 681 -11.91 9.50 -18.73
C CYS A 681 -11.59 10.32 -19.99
N PHE A 682 -12.59 10.80 -20.73
CA PHE A 682 -12.32 11.58 -21.95
C PHE A 682 -11.81 12.96 -21.58
N SER A 683 -12.42 13.63 -20.61
CA SER A 683 -11.93 14.90 -20.06
C SER A 683 -10.50 14.73 -19.55
N LEU A 684 -10.23 13.64 -18.82
CA LEU A 684 -8.88 13.33 -18.32
C LEU A 684 -7.85 13.25 -19.45
N ALA A 685 -8.17 12.55 -20.54
CA ALA A 685 -7.29 12.46 -21.72
C ALA A 685 -7.09 13.81 -22.42
N LEU A 686 -8.13 14.64 -22.51
CA LEU A 686 -8.06 15.93 -23.20
C LEU A 686 -7.33 17.00 -22.39
N GLU A 687 -7.47 16.99 -21.06
CA GLU A 687 -6.83 17.95 -20.14
C GLU A 687 -5.35 17.65 -19.90
N THR A 688 -4.93 16.38 -20.02
CA THR A 688 -3.53 15.94 -19.86
C THR A 688 -2.70 16.04 -21.15
N ASN A 689 -3.07 16.92 -22.09
CA ASN A 689 -2.45 17.03 -23.43
C ASN A 689 -2.44 15.70 -24.22
N GLY A 690 -3.32 14.78 -23.86
CA GLY A 690 -3.53 13.51 -24.52
C GLY A 690 -4.61 13.58 -25.59
N THR A 691 -5.09 12.42 -26.03
CA THR A 691 -6.04 12.31 -27.14
C THR A 691 -7.02 11.16 -27.00
N VAL A 692 -8.13 11.24 -27.73
CA VAL A 692 -9.12 10.17 -27.82
C VAL A 692 -9.25 9.74 -29.28
N PHE A 693 -8.96 8.47 -29.59
CA PHE A 693 -8.98 7.89 -30.93
C PHE A 693 -9.89 6.66 -30.97
N SER A 694 -10.49 6.37 -32.13
CA SER A 694 -11.38 5.22 -32.32
C SER A 694 -10.60 4.03 -32.88
N SER A 695 -10.37 2.99 -32.08
CA SER A 695 -9.67 1.75 -32.47
C SER A 695 -10.41 0.93 -33.53
N LYS A 696 -11.70 1.17 -33.79
CA LYS A 696 -12.44 0.54 -34.91
C LYS A 696 -11.77 0.69 -36.27
N TYR A 697 -11.02 1.78 -36.49
CA TYR A 697 -10.31 2.00 -37.74
C TYR A 697 -9.09 1.08 -37.91
N LEU A 698 -8.62 0.42 -36.84
CA LEU A 698 -7.63 -0.66 -36.90
C LEU A 698 -8.22 -1.95 -37.46
N GLU A 699 -9.52 -2.18 -37.34
CA GLU A 699 -10.19 -3.36 -37.91
C GLU A 699 -10.41 -3.20 -39.42
N ALA A 700 -10.34 -1.97 -39.94
CA ALA A 700 -10.57 -1.68 -41.35
C ALA A 700 -9.29 -1.78 -42.18
N ASP A 701 -9.08 -2.92 -42.86
CA ASP A 701 -7.87 -3.25 -43.65
C ASP A 701 -7.33 -2.13 -44.56
N LYS A 702 -8.21 -1.36 -45.23
CA LYS A 702 -7.79 -0.32 -46.18
C LYS A 702 -7.29 0.97 -45.54
N ASN A 703 -7.70 1.27 -44.31
CA ASN A 703 -7.42 2.54 -43.64
C ASN A 703 -6.60 2.38 -42.34
N ALA A 704 -6.38 1.15 -41.86
CA ALA A 704 -5.67 0.86 -40.62
C ALA A 704 -4.26 1.50 -40.56
N LYS A 705 -3.45 1.36 -41.62
CA LYS A 705 -2.11 1.97 -41.69
C LYS A 705 -2.16 3.50 -41.58
N LYS A 706 -3.09 4.14 -42.30
CA LYS A 706 -3.27 5.61 -42.27
C LYS A 706 -3.75 6.09 -40.90
N PHE A 707 -4.61 5.31 -40.26
CA PHE A 707 -5.05 5.58 -38.89
C PHE A 707 -3.86 5.48 -37.92
N ALA A 708 -3.07 4.41 -38.00
CA ALA A 708 -1.90 4.18 -37.16
C ALA A 708 -0.88 5.32 -37.29
N GLU A 709 -0.61 5.78 -38.52
CA GLU A 709 0.28 6.93 -38.79
C GLU A 709 -0.23 8.23 -38.15
N VAL A 710 -1.54 8.54 -38.25
CA VAL A 710 -2.11 9.76 -37.66
C VAL A 710 -2.10 9.71 -36.13
N PHE A 711 -2.45 8.56 -35.54
CA PHE A 711 -2.39 8.35 -34.11
C PHE A 711 -0.95 8.47 -33.59
N ALA A 712 -0.01 7.78 -34.24
CA ALA A 712 1.41 7.81 -33.92
C ALA A 712 1.99 9.24 -33.97
N LYS A 713 1.67 10.01 -35.01
CA LYS A 713 2.09 11.42 -35.12
C LYS A 713 1.62 12.26 -33.95
N ARG A 714 0.35 12.08 -33.57
CA ARG A 714 -0.22 12.87 -32.48
C ARG A 714 0.32 12.47 -31.11
N LEU A 715 0.57 11.18 -30.89
CA LEU A 715 1.25 10.70 -29.67
C LEU A 715 2.69 11.22 -29.63
N ALA A 716 3.44 11.12 -30.74
CA ALA A 716 4.80 11.62 -30.82
C ALA A 716 4.89 13.14 -30.55
N TYR A 717 3.87 13.90 -30.93
CA TYR A 717 3.77 15.33 -30.58
C TYR A 717 3.61 15.57 -29.07
N SER A 718 2.86 14.74 -28.34
CA SER A 718 2.77 14.80 -26.87
C SER A 718 4.06 14.33 -26.19
N ALA A 719 4.82 13.46 -26.84
CA ALA A 719 6.06 12.91 -26.32
C ALA A 719 7.26 13.87 -26.40
N VAL A 720 7.12 15.04 -27.02
CA VAL A 720 8.19 16.04 -27.09
C VAL A 720 8.44 16.56 -25.65
N PRO A 721 9.65 16.37 -25.10
CA PRO A 721 9.94 16.80 -23.74
C PRO A 721 9.92 18.32 -23.63
N ARG A 722 9.60 18.82 -22.42
CA ARG A 722 9.68 20.25 -22.12
C ARG A 722 11.13 20.70 -21.98
N ASP A 723 11.38 22.00 -22.16
CA ASP A 723 12.74 22.57 -22.11
C ASP A 723 13.37 22.53 -20.71
N CYS A 724 12.57 22.38 -19.65
CA CYS A 724 13.04 22.37 -18.27
C CYS A 724 12.21 21.43 -17.40
N THR A 725 12.88 20.57 -16.64
CA THR A 725 12.29 19.69 -15.63
C THR A 725 13.12 19.66 -14.35
N ASP A 726 12.47 19.76 -13.21
CA ASP A 726 13.04 19.58 -11.88
C ASP A 726 12.77 18.16 -11.41
N CYS A 727 13.82 17.45 -11.05
CA CYS A 727 13.79 16.05 -10.67
C CYS A 727 14.27 15.88 -9.23
N GLU A 728 13.56 15.07 -8.45
CA GLU A 728 13.87 14.73 -7.06
C GLU A 728 14.06 13.22 -6.94
N CYS A 729 15.10 12.79 -6.23
CA CYS A 729 15.24 11.39 -5.86
C CYS A 729 14.37 11.08 -4.64
N THR A 730 13.49 10.09 -4.78
CA THR A 730 12.55 9.67 -3.75
C THR A 730 12.50 8.15 -3.65
N SER A 731 11.83 7.64 -2.62
CA SER A 731 11.68 6.21 -2.40
C SER A 731 10.25 5.81 -2.04
N LEU A 732 9.95 4.54 -2.33
CA LEU A 732 8.79 3.87 -1.77
C LEU A 732 9.18 3.19 -0.45
N GLN A 733 8.18 2.91 0.39
CA GLN A 733 8.35 2.21 1.68
C GLN A 733 9.05 0.84 1.58
N ASN A 734 9.04 0.23 0.40
CA ASN A 734 9.71 -1.04 0.13
C ASN A 734 11.19 -0.91 -0.30
N GLY A 735 11.72 0.31 -0.32
CA GLY A 735 13.12 0.61 -0.62
C GLY A 735 13.46 0.66 -2.09
N LEU A 736 12.43 0.68 -2.94
CA LEU A 736 12.57 1.05 -4.34
C LEU A 736 12.81 2.55 -4.44
N SER A 737 13.95 2.92 -5.01
CA SER A 737 14.31 4.31 -5.30
C SER A 737 13.90 4.68 -6.72
N TYR A 738 13.33 5.87 -6.91
CA TYR A 738 12.97 6.39 -8.22
C TYR A 738 13.14 7.91 -8.29
N ILE A 739 13.23 8.44 -9.51
CA ILE A 739 13.35 9.88 -9.71
C ILE A 739 12.02 10.42 -10.21
N GLU A 740 11.44 11.31 -9.43
CA GLU A 740 10.24 12.03 -9.79
C GLU A 740 10.61 13.35 -10.46
N CYS A 741 10.13 13.58 -11.68
CA CYS A 741 10.44 14.79 -12.44
C CYS A 741 9.16 15.56 -12.72
N THR A 742 9.18 16.85 -12.37
CA THR A 742 8.09 17.80 -12.60
C THR A 742 8.58 18.94 -13.52
N PRO A 743 7.69 19.64 -14.23
CA PRO A 743 8.09 20.80 -15.02
C PRO A 743 8.56 21.96 -14.12
N CYS A 744 9.63 22.66 -14.54
CA CYS A 744 10.14 23.82 -13.77
C CYS A 744 9.11 24.96 -13.61
N THR A 745 8.13 25.04 -14.52
CA THR A 745 7.02 25.99 -14.41
C THR A 745 5.72 25.26 -14.69
N TYR A 746 4.79 25.36 -13.74
CA TYR A 746 3.40 25.00 -13.97
C TYR A 746 2.80 26.05 -14.91
N LEU A 747 2.29 25.62 -16.06
CA LEU A 747 1.42 26.48 -16.84
C LEU A 747 0.19 26.74 -15.97
N ARG A 748 0.05 27.96 -15.43
CA ARG A 748 -1.26 28.45 -15.02
C ARG A 748 -2.16 28.25 -16.23
N SER A 749 -3.27 27.53 -16.05
CA SER A 749 -4.32 27.44 -17.05
C SER A 749 -4.56 28.86 -17.58
N ASN A 750 -4.43 29.05 -18.89
CA ASN A 750 -4.92 30.26 -19.55
C ASN A 750 -6.44 30.28 -19.40
N VAL A 751 -6.93 30.70 -18.24
CA VAL A 751 -8.20 31.40 -18.14
C VAL A 751 -7.89 32.74 -18.77
N GLU A 752 -8.21 32.86 -20.06
CA GLU A 752 -8.23 34.14 -20.73
C GLU A 752 -8.99 35.12 -19.84
N SER A 753 -8.29 36.16 -19.43
CA SER A 753 -8.81 37.32 -18.73
C SER A 753 -9.80 38.06 -19.64
N HIS A 754 -11.00 37.51 -19.76
CA HIS A 754 -12.14 38.29 -20.21
C HIS A 754 -12.82 38.91 -18.98
N ASN A 755 -12.53 40.20 -18.84
CA ASN A 755 -13.20 41.20 -18.00
C ASN A 755 -13.12 41.02 -16.48
N SER A 756 -12.23 41.80 -15.88
CA SER A 756 -12.41 42.31 -14.52
C SER A 756 -12.01 43.79 -14.48
N ASN A 757 -12.88 44.63 -15.07
CA ASN A 757 -13.18 45.91 -14.45
C ASN A 757 -14.30 45.61 -13.46
N GLU A 758 -13.94 45.18 -12.25
CA GLU A 758 -14.75 45.35 -11.05
C GLU A 758 -13.78 45.15 -9.89
N GLU A 759 -13.40 46.31 -9.35
CA GLU A 759 -12.57 46.49 -8.17
C GLU A 759 -13.21 45.82 -6.95
N ASP A 760 -12.34 45.28 -6.10
CA ASP A 760 -12.44 45.30 -4.65
C ASP A 760 -13.83 45.26 -4.02
N GLU A 761 -14.27 44.08 -3.57
CA GLU A 761 -14.95 43.96 -2.29
C GLU A 761 -14.93 42.52 -1.74
N LEU A 762 -14.54 42.43 -0.47
CA LEU A 762 -14.84 41.39 0.53
C LEU A 762 -13.80 40.27 0.80
N LEU A 763 -12.99 40.61 1.81
CA LEU A 763 -12.51 39.79 2.96
C LEU A 763 -11.47 38.68 2.74
#